data_AF-A0A1F4HPM7-F1
#
_entry.id   AF-A0A1F4HPM7-F1
#
_cell.length_a   1.000
_cell.length_b   1.000
_cell.length_c   1.000
_cell.angle_alpha   90.00
_cell.angle_beta   90.00
_cell.angle_gamma   90.00
#
_symmetry.space_group_name_H-M   'P 1'
#
loop_
_entity.id
_entity.type
_entity.pdbx_description
1 polymer ?
#
loop_
_entity_poly.entity_id
_entity_poly.type
_entity_poly.pdbx_seq_one_letter_code
_entity_poly.pdbx_strand_id
1 'polypeptide(L)'
;MPTSGWVVDGYLNGATVLCDSNGNGRFDDGEVSVFSDAAGLFTFTRGCSAGLVATGGTDIDTNLPFKGVLKAPASASVVTPLTTLMVAGMSQLEINTVLGLPAATNLMTTDPALRANGSLANPELLRRSVSIQLMLQRATELFAGLSGAAGDAVLQAIYTEVALSMAGSIKSESRALGTGTTLDQAVIASMIKAAALRVGDAAAVSSEVKTALKALDADALAAVASGAFKAQAEALLKSADADIASTAKAQLGDDRITSFIVANKAPLATPPNTATTALGNTLTAQITSGGGGGGGTIASTLPVTFQEATPPVLTSFGGVEDATIVADPVSGTGNVAKVVKAAGSEVWAGTTVSTGAKQSIATIPFTATATGMSLRVWSPDAGIPVRLKVENADEGSKSAETEALTTVAGGWQTLVFNFAGPVAGTPALNLATTYNKASVFFDFGRAGSGKTYYFDDLAFVSGAIAPPAPTDYLALDADSISLVNGSTSIPYTMAQFQSDAGISVSWPIPAPMLLKVKLAEVGAYSLPAGQQISAAVSITETRAGGQGELQAYIDKVDVKKTAAGLEISVATAASAIVYGVSGDGKKKAVIDFSGSVAGVKNTLATATATATASGSSNSIVLGNVIQYAINKVSNDFTGIHALRGKYKVSIVLTDLPLRKADGGQLPGLTITVPTALDSGGAVSASKPVSGRGLVGYITLTD
;
A
#
# COMPACT_ATOMS: atom_id res chain seq x y z
N MET A 1 9.75 51.81 9.99
CA MET A 1 8.52 51.39 9.30
C MET A 1 8.86 51.22 7.84
N PRO A 2 8.69 50.02 7.26
CA PRO A 2 9.00 49.79 5.86
C PRO A 2 8.10 50.69 4.99
N THR A 3 8.74 51.40 4.06
CA THR A 3 8.06 52.17 3.00
C THR A 3 7.83 51.32 1.77
N SER A 4 8.54 50.21 1.63
CA SER A 4 8.42 49.27 0.53
C SER A 4 8.78 47.85 0.98
N GLY A 5 8.41 46.88 0.15
CA GLY A 5 8.67 45.46 0.39
C GLY A 5 8.16 44.62 -0.77
N TRP A 6 8.18 43.29 -0.60
CA TRP A 6 7.73 42.36 -1.64
C TRP A 6 6.57 41.49 -1.17
N VAL A 7 5.62 41.21 -2.07
CA VAL A 7 4.61 40.16 -1.87
C VAL A 7 5.07 38.91 -2.61
N VAL A 8 5.30 37.81 -1.88
CA VAL A 8 6.00 36.64 -2.41
C VAL A 8 5.30 35.33 -2.06
N ASP A 9 4.77 34.72 -3.10
CA ASP A 9 4.31 33.33 -3.22
C ASP A 9 5.00 32.63 -4.43
N GLY A 10 6.08 33.24 -4.91
CA GLY A 10 6.19 33.62 -6.32
C GLY A 10 5.79 35.09 -6.41
N TYR A 11 6.62 35.97 -7.00
CA TYR A 11 6.33 37.41 -6.91
C TYR A 11 4.92 37.67 -7.45
N LEU A 12 4.09 38.35 -6.66
CA LEU A 12 2.71 38.64 -7.07
C LEU A 12 2.66 39.98 -7.77
N ASN A 13 2.31 40.00 -9.05
CA ASN A 13 2.09 41.21 -9.83
C ASN A 13 0.64 41.71 -9.67
N GLY A 14 0.46 42.98 -9.32
CA GLY A 14 -0.86 43.60 -9.17
C GLY A 14 -1.64 43.15 -7.93
N ALA A 15 -0.97 42.58 -6.92
CA ALA A 15 -1.60 42.30 -5.65
C ALA A 15 -1.89 43.60 -4.90
N THR A 16 -3.05 43.68 -4.25
CA THR A 16 -3.38 44.80 -3.36
C THR A 16 -2.69 44.57 -2.03
N VAL A 17 -1.92 45.54 -1.54
CA VAL A 17 -1.23 45.52 -0.24
C VAL A 17 -1.79 46.60 0.66
N LEU A 18 -2.46 46.19 1.72
CA LEU A 18 -3.10 47.03 2.73
C LEU A 18 -2.20 47.21 3.95
N CYS A 19 -2.07 48.44 4.43
CA CYS A 19 -1.59 48.75 5.78
C CYS A 19 -2.76 48.71 6.77
N ASP A 20 -2.98 47.53 7.37
CA ASP A 20 -4.14 47.16 8.18
C ASP A 20 -3.97 47.67 9.62
N SER A 21 -4.38 48.91 9.84
CA SER A 21 -4.14 49.67 11.08
C SER A 21 -5.05 49.24 12.22
N ASN A 22 -6.24 48.71 11.90
CA ASN A 22 -7.19 48.22 12.90
C ASN A 22 -7.15 46.69 13.09
N GLY A 23 -6.42 45.96 12.24
CA GLY A 23 -6.20 44.53 12.34
C GLY A 23 -7.39 43.67 11.91
N ASN A 24 -8.36 44.23 11.18
CA ASN A 24 -9.53 43.51 10.72
C ASN A 24 -9.35 42.86 9.33
N GLY A 25 -8.25 43.18 8.65
CA GLY A 25 -7.89 42.65 7.34
C GLY A 25 -8.77 43.12 6.18
N ARG A 26 -9.47 44.24 6.33
CA ARG A 26 -10.33 44.87 5.32
C ARG A 26 -9.89 46.32 5.14
N PHE A 27 -9.95 46.82 3.91
CA PHE A 27 -9.68 48.23 3.66
C PHE A 27 -10.83 49.09 4.23
N ASP A 28 -10.51 49.90 5.23
CA ASP A 28 -11.44 50.86 5.82
C ASP A 28 -11.03 52.32 5.57
N ASP A 29 -11.98 53.23 5.79
CA ASP A 29 -11.73 54.67 5.72
C ASP A 29 -10.59 55.07 6.67
N GLY A 30 -9.53 55.66 6.09
CA GLY A 30 -8.33 56.10 6.80
C GLY A 30 -7.13 55.15 6.68
N GLU A 31 -7.31 53.97 6.10
CA GLU A 31 -6.21 53.06 5.77
C GLU A 31 -5.60 53.34 4.39
N VAL A 32 -4.42 52.78 4.14
CA VAL A 32 -3.70 52.96 2.86
C VAL A 32 -3.49 51.62 2.20
N SER A 33 -3.84 51.53 0.93
CA SER A 33 -3.56 50.38 0.07
C SER A 33 -2.77 50.79 -1.17
N VAL A 34 -1.87 49.93 -1.64
CA VAL A 34 -1.10 50.09 -2.88
C VAL A 34 -1.12 48.79 -3.69
N PHE A 35 -0.69 48.84 -4.94
CA PHE A 35 -0.48 47.64 -5.76
C PHE A 35 0.99 47.25 -5.81
N SER A 36 1.27 45.95 -5.85
CA SER A 36 2.59 45.45 -6.21
C SER A 36 2.84 45.55 -7.72
N ASP A 37 4.09 45.77 -8.11
CA ASP A 37 4.51 45.85 -9.51
C ASP A 37 4.87 44.48 -10.12
N ALA A 38 5.41 44.47 -11.34
CA ALA A 38 5.79 43.26 -12.06
C ALA A 38 6.92 42.44 -11.40
N ALA A 39 7.63 43.02 -10.42
CA ALA A 39 8.62 42.34 -9.60
C ALA A 39 8.09 42.04 -8.18
N GLY A 40 6.78 42.15 -7.95
CA GLY A 40 6.15 41.95 -6.66
C GLY A 40 6.45 43.05 -5.63
N LEU A 41 7.09 44.15 -6.04
CA LEU A 41 7.46 45.26 -5.16
C LEU A 41 6.23 46.13 -4.91
N PHE A 42 5.93 46.41 -3.64
CA PHE A 42 4.97 47.44 -3.23
C PHE A 42 5.71 48.63 -2.60
N THR A 43 5.18 49.84 -2.76
CA THR A 43 5.74 51.05 -2.14
C THR A 43 4.62 51.97 -1.65
N PHE A 44 4.62 52.25 -0.34
CA PHE A 44 3.77 53.25 0.28
C PHE A 44 4.43 54.63 0.25
N THR A 45 3.63 55.68 0.06
CA THR A 45 4.10 57.08 0.14
C THR A 45 4.57 57.46 1.55
N ARG A 46 4.06 56.78 2.59
CA ARG A 46 4.50 56.87 3.99
C ARG A 46 4.61 55.46 4.55
N GLY A 47 5.63 55.19 5.38
CA GLY A 47 5.87 53.85 5.91
C GLY A 47 4.70 53.33 6.75
N CYS A 48 4.44 52.02 6.68
CA CYS A 48 3.39 51.36 7.44
C CYS A 48 3.89 50.90 8.82
N SER A 49 3.18 51.26 9.89
CA SER A 49 3.45 50.75 11.26
C SER A 49 2.67 49.49 11.61
N ALA A 50 1.62 49.20 10.86
CA ALA A 50 0.65 48.18 11.17
C ALA A 50 0.96 46.87 10.45
N GLY A 51 0.11 45.85 10.67
CA GLY A 51 0.18 44.62 9.90
C GLY A 51 -0.07 44.88 8.41
N LEU A 52 0.46 44.00 7.57
CA LEU A 52 0.21 44.04 6.13
C LEU A 52 -0.73 42.92 5.73
N VAL A 53 -1.63 43.21 4.80
CA VAL A 53 -2.52 42.22 4.18
C VAL A 53 -2.41 42.34 2.66
N ALA A 54 -2.07 41.24 1.99
CA ALA A 54 -2.00 41.17 0.55
C ALA A 54 -3.04 40.21 -0.03
N THR A 55 -3.77 40.67 -1.05
CA THR A 55 -4.81 39.89 -1.74
C THR A 55 -4.77 40.12 -3.25
N GLY A 56 -5.26 39.15 -4.01
CA GLY A 56 -5.29 39.19 -5.48
C GLY A 56 -3.89 39.21 -6.10
N GLY A 57 -3.83 39.65 -7.36
CA GLY A 57 -2.62 39.62 -8.18
C GLY A 57 -2.40 38.27 -8.87
N THR A 58 -1.39 38.25 -9.73
CA THR A 58 -0.96 37.07 -10.48
C THR A 58 0.45 36.70 -10.06
N ASP A 59 0.66 35.45 -9.67
CA ASP A 59 1.99 34.92 -9.46
C ASP A 59 2.73 34.85 -10.79
N ILE A 60 3.84 35.58 -10.90
CA ILE A 60 4.59 35.68 -12.15
C ILE A 60 5.29 34.37 -12.55
N ASP A 61 5.61 33.51 -11.59
CA ASP A 61 6.33 32.26 -11.85
C ASP A 61 5.37 31.20 -12.42
N THR A 62 4.15 31.11 -11.87
CA THR A 62 3.15 30.14 -12.32
C THR A 62 2.20 30.70 -13.38
N ASN A 63 2.09 32.02 -13.47
CA ASN A 63 1.10 32.76 -14.26
C ASN A 63 -0.35 32.38 -13.88
N LEU A 64 -0.57 32.13 -12.58
CA LEU A 64 -1.88 31.82 -12.01
C LEU A 64 -2.34 32.96 -11.10
N PRO A 65 -3.66 33.25 -11.03
CA PRO A 65 -4.18 34.21 -10.08
C PRO A 65 -4.01 33.71 -8.65
N PHE A 66 -3.56 34.58 -7.75
CA PHE A 66 -3.49 34.28 -6.33
C PHE A 66 -4.88 34.36 -5.70
N LYS A 67 -5.31 33.28 -5.05
CA LYS A 67 -6.68 33.13 -4.52
C LYS A 67 -6.79 33.31 -3.00
N GLY A 68 -5.66 33.45 -2.31
CA GLY A 68 -5.58 33.46 -0.86
C GLY A 68 -5.52 34.86 -0.25
N VAL A 69 -5.07 34.91 1.02
CA VAL A 69 -4.75 36.14 1.74
C VAL A 69 -3.38 35.96 2.39
N LEU A 70 -2.38 36.74 1.99
CA LEU A 70 -1.10 36.77 2.71
C LEU A 70 -1.13 37.87 3.76
N LYS A 71 -0.56 37.60 4.93
CA LYS A 71 -0.43 38.59 6.01
C LYS A 71 1.01 38.69 6.47
N ALA A 72 1.38 39.84 6.99
CA ALA A 72 2.67 40.01 7.66
C ALA A 72 2.55 40.84 8.93
N PRO A 73 3.34 40.52 9.99
CA PRO A 73 3.38 41.35 11.17
C PRO A 73 3.86 42.77 10.88
N ALA A 74 3.59 43.69 11.80
CA ALA A 74 4.12 45.05 11.74
C ALA A 74 5.64 45.05 11.54
N SER A 75 6.13 45.99 10.73
CA SER A 75 7.55 46.15 10.36
C SER A 75 8.14 45.11 9.39
N ALA A 76 7.37 44.12 8.92
CA ALA A 76 7.83 43.21 7.88
C ALA A 76 7.97 43.92 6.52
N SER A 77 9.05 43.63 5.79
CA SER A 77 9.30 44.10 4.42
C SER A 77 9.06 43.00 3.38
N VAL A 78 8.56 41.84 3.80
CA VAL A 78 8.16 40.74 2.92
C VAL A 78 6.83 40.18 3.42
N VAL A 79 5.89 39.98 2.51
CA VAL A 79 4.57 39.41 2.77
C VAL A 79 4.50 38.05 2.10
N THR A 80 4.52 36.97 2.89
CA THR A 80 4.68 35.59 2.43
C THR A 80 3.69 34.64 3.12
N PRO A 81 3.52 33.40 2.60
CA PRO A 81 2.86 32.32 3.34
C PRO A 81 3.43 32.12 4.76
N LEU A 82 4.74 32.29 4.95
CA LEU A 82 5.37 32.11 6.26
C LEU A 82 5.09 33.26 7.24
N THR A 83 5.08 34.50 6.77
CA THR A 83 4.66 35.63 7.62
C THR A 83 3.16 35.55 7.93
N THR A 84 2.38 34.89 7.08
CA THR A 84 0.95 34.64 7.33
C THR A 84 0.79 33.68 8.52
N LEU A 85 1.61 32.64 8.61
CA LEU A 85 1.67 31.76 9.80
C LEU A 85 2.13 32.52 11.05
N MET A 86 2.99 33.54 10.91
CA MET A 86 3.37 34.39 12.04
C MET A 86 2.18 35.18 12.58
N VAL A 87 1.42 35.84 11.68
CA VAL A 87 0.18 36.54 12.06
C VAL A 87 -0.86 35.58 12.63
N ALA A 88 -0.85 34.31 12.19
CA ALA A 88 -1.71 33.26 12.73
C ALA A 88 -1.27 32.73 14.12
N GLY A 89 -0.21 33.27 14.72
CA GLY A 89 0.16 33.02 16.12
C GLY A 89 1.42 32.17 16.34
N MET A 90 2.19 31.90 15.29
CA MET A 90 3.52 31.27 15.40
C MET A 90 4.64 32.31 15.51
N SER A 91 5.66 32.00 16.31
CA SER A 91 6.91 32.76 16.32
C SER A 91 7.80 32.35 15.14
N GLN A 92 8.74 33.23 14.76
CA GLN A 92 9.75 32.91 13.74
C GLN A 92 10.55 31.65 14.09
N LEU A 93 10.92 31.48 15.36
CA LEU A 93 11.69 30.32 15.80
C LEU A 93 10.89 29.02 15.61
N GLU A 94 9.61 29.00 16.00
CA GLU A 94 8.73 27.85 15.79
C GLU A 94 8.61 27.49 14.30
N ILE A 95 8.42 28.48 13.43
CA ILE A 95 8.33 28.25 11.98
C ILE A 95 9.65 27.71 11.44
N ASN A 96 10.79 28.33 11.81
CA ASN A 96 12.10 27.88 11.35
C ASN A 96 12.38 26.44 11.80
N THR A 97 12.08 26.10 13.06
CA THR A 97 12.26 24.74 13.59
C THR A 97 11.38 23.73 12.86
N VAL A 98 10.08 24.01 12.71
CA VAL A 98 9.12 23.07 12.10
C VAL A 98 9.43 22.81 10.63
N LEU A 99 9.92 23.82 9.91
CA LEU A 99 10.26 23.72 8.49
C LEU A 99 11.70 23.28 8.22
N GLY A 100 12.52 23.08 9.27
CA GLY A 100 13.93 22.74 9.12
C GLY A 100 14.78 23.87 8.49
N LEU A 101 14.34 25.12 8.63
CA LEU A 101 15.10 26.28 8.19
C LEU A 101 16.19 26.63 9.23
N PRO A 102 17.29 27.28 8.82
CA PRO A 102 18.26 27.82 9.76
C PRO A 102 17.60 28.72 10.80
N ALA A 103 17.93 28.56 12.09
CA ALA A 103 17.31 29.31 13.17
C ALA A 103 17.44 30.85 13.00
N ALA A 104 18.52 31.30 12.35
CA ALA A 104 18.81 32.70 12.07
C ALA A 104 18.06 33.28 10.87
N THR A 105 17.31 32.48 10.10
CA THR A 105 16.54 32.97 8.95
C THR A 105 15.47 33.95 9.41
N ASN A 106 15.54 35.19 8.92
CA ASN A 106 14.57 36.25 9.26
C ASN A 106 13.41 36.24 8.26
N LEU A 107 12.24 35.77 8.71
CA LEU A 107 11.06 35.63 7.86
C LEU A 107 10.39 36.98 7.54
N MET A 108 10.68 38.03 8.30
CA MET A 108 10.08 39.35 8.09
C MET A 108 10.82 40.21 7.07
N THR A 109 12.08 39.87 6.76
CA THR A 109 12.95 40.71 5.92
C THR A 109 13.65 39.97 4.78
N THR A 110 13.81 38.65 4.87
CA THR A 110 14.46 37.87 3.82
C THR A 110 13.48 37.54 2.72
N ASP A 111 13.77 38.00 1.50
CA ASP A 111 13.00 37.66 0.31
C ASP A 111 13.29 36.21 -0.14
N PRO A 112 12.28 35.30 -0.12
CA PRO A 112 12.46 33.93 -0.58
C PRO A 112 12.75 33.82 -2.08
N ALA A 113 12.18 34.69 -2.92
CA ALA A 113 12.28 34.59 -4.37
C ALA A 113 13.45 35.38 -4.97
N LEU A 114 14.31 35.97 -4.13
CA LEU A 114 15.45 36.76 -4.57
C LEU A 114 16.34 35.95 -5.53
N ARG A 115 16.57 36.51 -6.73
CA ARG A 115 17.52 35.98 -7.69
C ARG A 115 18.76 36.85 -7.76
N ALA A 116 19.91 36.27 -7.46
CA ALA A 116 21.22 36.89 -7.62
C ALA A 116 21.92 36.26 -8.84
N ASN A 117 22.24 37.07 -9.85
CA ASN A 117 22.87 36.60 -11.10
C ASN A 117 22.09 35.47 -11.80
N GLY A 118 20.75 35.50 -11.75
CA GLY A 118 19.87 34.52 -12.37
C GLY A 118 19.54 33.28 -11.51
N SER A 119 20.29 33.04 -10.42
CA SER A 119 20.09 31.92 -9.50
C SER A 119 19.34 32.34 -8.24
N LEU A 120 18.55 31.43 -7.67
CA LEU A 120 17.87 31.67 -6.39
C LEU A 120 18.90 31.84 -5.26
N ALA A 121 18.79 32.92 -4.51
CA ALA A 121 19.64 33.18 -3.34
C ALA A 121 19.17 32.37 -2.12
N ASN A 122 17.86 32.10 -2.02
CA ASN A 122 17.23 31.42 -0.88
C ASN A 122 16.34 30.24 -1.31
N PRO A 123 16.86 29.25 -2.07
CA PRO A 123 16.02 28.21 -2.70
C PRO A 123 15.23 27.39 -1.69
N GLU A 124 15.82 27.04 -0.55
CA GLU A 124 15.12 26.28 0.50
C GLU A 124 14.02 27.10 1.17
N LEU A 125 14.25 28.40 1.43
CA LEU A 125 13.22 29.28 1.98
C LEU A 125 12.04 29.42 1.02
N LEU A 126 12.31 29.60 -0.28
CA LEU A 126 11.28 29.64 -1.31
C LEU A 126 10.49 28.33 -1.33
N ARG A 127 11.17 27.19 -1.45
CA ARG A 127 10.55 25.86 -1.52
C ARG A 127 9.64 25.59 -0.33
N ARG A 128 10.05 25.96 0.89
CA ARG A 128 9.21 25.84 2.09
C ARG A 128 8.02 26.79 2.05
N SER A 129 8.24 28.04 1.64
CA SER A 129 7.17 29.04 1.51
C SER A 129 6.10 28.60 0.53
N VAL A 130 6.48 28.18 -0.69
CA VAL A 130 5.52 27.74 -1.71
C VAL A 130 4.87 26.39 -1.37
N SER A 131 5.52 25.54 -0.58
CA SER A 131 4.89 24.29 -0.07
C SER A 131 3.82 24.57 0.97
N ILE A 132 4.05 25.55 1.85
CA ILE A 132 3.02 26.03 2.80
C ILE A 132 1.86 26.64 2.02
N GLN A 133 2.13 27.49 1.03
CA GLN A 133 1.08 28.04 0.19
C GLN A 133 0.24 26.93 -0.44
N LEU A 134 0.89 25.95 -1.08
CA LEU A 134 0.19 24.88 -1.77
C LEU A 134 -0.78 24.17 -0.82
N MET A 135 -0.35 23.84 0.41
CA MET A 135 -1.23 23.24 1.40
C MET A 135 -2.40 24.15 1.81
N LEU A 136 -2.14 25.43 2.07
CA LEU A 136 -3.19 26.41 2.41
C LEU A 136 -4.22 26.54 1.28
N GLN A 137 -3.75 26.69 0.04
CA GLN A 137 -4.61 26.86 -1.12
C GLN A 137 -5.38 25.58 -1.47
N ARG A 138 -4.74 24.40 -1.45
CA ARG A 138 -5.44 23.12 -1.74
C ARG A 138 -6.53 22.84 -0.71
N ALA A 139 -6.27 23.11 0.58
CA ALA A 139 -7.30 22.94 1.62
C ALA A 139 -8.46 23.93 1.41
N THR A 140 -8.14 25.18 1.07
CA THR A 140 -9.13 26.21 0.75
C THR A 140 -10.03 25.80 -0.42
N GLU A 141 -9.43 25.35 -1.52
CA GLU A 141 -10.14 24.93 -2.73
C GLU A 141 -10.93 23.62 -2.52
N LEU A 142 -10.40 22.69 -1.72
CA LEU A 142 -11.13 21.50 -1.31
C LEU A 142 -12.42 21.88 -0.58
N PHE A 143 -12.32 22.73 0.45
CA PHE A 143 -13.47 23.10 1.27
C PHE A 143 -14.51 23.92 0.52
N ALA A 144 -14.07 24.85 -0.34
CA ALA A 144 -14.97 25.58 -1.23
C ALA A 144 -15.64 24.63 -2.25
N GLY A 145 -14.88 23.68 -2.79
CA GLY A 145 -15.35 22.68 -3.76
C GLY A 145 -16.39 21.72 -3.21
N LEU A 146 -16.38 21.45 -1.89
CA LEU A 146 -17.41 20.62 -1.25
C LEU A 146 -18.83 21.16 -1.43
N SER A 147 -19.01 22.48 -1.53
CA SER A 147 -20.29 23.11 -1.81
C SER A 147 -20.40 23.69 -3.22
N GLY A 148 -19.34 23.58 -4.03
CA GLY A 148 -19.22 24.29 -5.32
C GLY A 148 -19.16 25.82 -5.17
N ALA A 149 -18.81 26.32 -3.98
CA ALA A 149 -18.71 27.75 -3.74
C ALA A 149 -17.46 28.30 -4.45
N ALA A 150 -17.59 29.49 -5.04
CA ALA A 150 -16.54 30.12 -5.82
C ALA A 150 -16.50 31.63 -5.56
N GLY A 151 -15.43 32.28 -6.04
CA GLY A 151 -15.21 33.72 -5.92
C GLY A 151 -14.20 34.07 -4.83
N ASP A 152 -13.46 35.14 -5.07
CA ASP A 152 -12.29 35.50 -4.26
C ASP A 152 -12.63 35.75 -2.81
N ALA A 153 -13.74 36.44 -2.51
CA ALA A 153 -14.16 36.71 -1.13
C ALA A 153 -14.44 35.41 -0.34
N VAL A 154 -15.02 34.39 -0.98
CA VAL A 154 -15.28 33.09 -0.36
C VAL A 154 -13.97 32.36 -0.08
N LEU A 155 -13.08 32.31 -1.09
CA LEU A 155 -11.79 31.64 -0.96
C LEU A 155 -10.90 32.31 0.08
N GLN A 156 -10.87 33.65 0.12
CA GLN A 156 -10.10 34.43 1.09
C GLN A 156 -10.59 34.23 2.53
N ALA A 157 -11.91 34.15 2.73
CA ALA A 157 -12.49 33.86 4.04
C ALA A 157 -12.07 32.46 4.51
N ILE A 158 -12.19 31.43 3.66
CA ILE A 158 -11.76 30.07 3.99
C ILE A 158 -10.25 30.00 4.24
N TYR A 159 -9.44 30.61 3.35
CA TYR A 159 -7.98 30.62 3.44
C TYR A 159 -7.50 31.18 4.79
N THR A 160 -8.12 32.26 5.25
CA THR A 160 -7.80 32.87 6.56
C THR A 160 -8.00 31.87 7.70
N GLU A 161 -9.10 31.13 7.69
CA GLU A 161 -9.40 30.14 8.74
C GLU A 161 -8.53 28.88 8.62
N VAL A 162 -8.19 28.46 7.41
CA VAL A 162 -7.23 27.37 7.15
C VAL A 162 -5.86 27.75 7.71
N ALA A 163 -5.36 28.97 7.45
CA ALA A 163 -4.07 29.43 7.95
C ALA A 163 -4.03 29.48 9.49
N LEU A 164 -5.10 29.99 10.12
CA LEU A 164 -5.24 29.99 11.58
C LEU A 164 -5.25 28.58 12.16
N SER A 165 -5.96 27.65 11.52
CA SER A 165 -5.99 26.26 11.98
C SER A 165 -4.64 25.57 11.82
N MET A 166 -3.99 25.75 10.67
CA MET A 166 -2.71 25.12 10.36
C MET A 166 -1.62 25.57 11.35
N ALA A 167 -1.54 26.88 11.63
CA ALA A 167 -0.66 27.42 12.66
C ALA A 167 -0.95 26.82 14.05
N GLY A 168 -2.23 26.72 14.42
CA GLY A 168 -2.67 26.10 15.68
C GLY A 168 -2.28 24.62 15.79
N SER A 169 -2.53 23.82 14.75
CA SER A 169 -2.19 22.40 14.70
C SER A 169 -0.70 22.18 14.87
N ILE A 170 0.12 22.91 14.10
CA ILE A 170 1.59 22.83 14.17
C ILE A 170 2.09 23.14 15.58
N LYS A 171 1.54 24.19 16.22
CA LYS A 171 1.93 24.60 17.57
C LYS A 171 1.52 23.58 18.63
N SER A 172 0.30 23.01 18.51
CA SER A 172 -0.26 22.10 19.51
C SER A 172 0.45 20.76 19.58
N GLU A 173 0.97 20.25 18.46
CA GLU A 173 1.57 18.93 18.43
C GLU A 173 3.05 18.90 18.84
N SER A 174 3.74 20.06 18.87
CA SER A 174 5.22 20.12 19.06
C SER A 174 6.00 19.16 18.15
N ARG A 175 5.43 18.82 16.98
CA ARG A 175 5.98 17.87 16.02
C ARG A 175 6.53 18.63 14.81
N ALA A 176 7.62 18.14 14.24
CA ALA A 176 8.08 18.61 12.94
C ALA A 176 7.02 18.28 11.87
N LEU A 177 6.87 19.13 10.86
CA LEU A 177 6.04 18.83 9.68
C LEU A 177 6.57 17.58 8.92
N GLY A 178 7.85 17.28 9.11
CA GLY A 178 8.54 16.16 8.49
C GLY A 178 10.05 16.24 8.69
N THR A 179 10.80 15.42 7.95
CA THR A 179 12.26 15.41 7.94
C THR A 179 12.78 15.61 6.52
N GLY A 180 13.58 16.65 6.31
CA GLY A 180 14.10 16.98 4.97
C GLY A 180 12.95 17.20 3.98
N THR A 181 12.88 16.39 2.93
CA THR A 181 11.87 16.49 1.87
C THR A 181 10.68 15.54 2.05
N THR A 182 10.62 14.83 3.18
CA THR A 182 9.53 13.90 3.53
C THR A 182 8.66 14.52 4.63
N LEU A 183 7.35 14.48 4.47
CA LEU A 183 6.36 15.00 5.42
C LEU A 183 5.72 13.87 6.25
N ASP A 184 5.28 14.17 7.47
CA ASP A 184 4.53 13.22 8.30
C ASP A 184 3.05 13.25 7.93
N GLN A 185 2.53 12.13 7.41
CA GLN A 185 1.13 12.04 6.98
C GLN A 185 0.14 12.23 8.15
N ALA A 186 0.48 11.79 9.36
CA ALA A 186 -0.38 11.96 10.52
C ALA A 186 -0.51 13.44 10.90
N VAL A 187 0.58 14.21 10.81
CA VAL A 187 0.56 15.66 11.03
C VAL A 187 -0.31 16.36 9.97
N ILE A 188 -0.17 15.97 8.70
CA ILE A 188 -1.02 16.49 7.62
C ILE A 188 -2.51 16.15 7.85
N ALA A 189 -2.81 14.92 8.30
CA ALA A 189 -4.17 14.53 8.64
C ALA A 189 -4.74 15.38 9.79
N SER A 190 -3.97 15.59 10.86
CA SER A 190 -4.34 16.48 11.97
C SER A 190 -4.64 17.90 11.50
N MET A 191 -3.83 18.43 10.59
CA MET A 191 -4.03 19.78 10.03
C MET A 191 -5.30 19.88 9.20
N ILE A 192 -5.57 18.91 8.31
CA ILE A 192 -6.78 18.88 7.49
C ILE A 192 -8.03 18.77 8.37
N LYS A 193 -7.99 17.88 9.37
CA LYS A 193 -9.07 17.71 10.34
C LYS A 193 -9.37 19.01 11.08
N ALA A 194 -8.34 19.62 11.67
CA ALA A 194 -8.49 20.86 12.42
C ALA A 194 -9.04 21.99 11.53
N ALA A 195 -8.54 22.09 10.29
CA ALA A 195 -8.98 23.11 9.35
C ALA A 195 -10.44 22.91 8.94
N ALA A 196 -10.86 21.67 8.67
CA ALA A 196 -12.25 21.35 8.35
C ALA A 196 -13.21 21.73 9.48
N LEU A 197 -12.88 21.38 10.73
CA LEU A 197 -13.66 21.76 11.91
C LEU A 197 -13.72 23.29 12.06
N ARG A 198 -12.55 23.94 11.97
CA ARG A 198 -12.45 25.39 12.16
C ARG A 198 -13.22 26.18 11.10
N VAL A 199 -13.13 25.77 9.83
CA VAL A 199 -13.87 26.39 8.73
C VAL A 199 -15.38 26.13 8.87
N GLY A 200 -15.77 24.94 9.33
CA GLY A 200 -17.16 24.57 9.60
C GLY A 200 -17.87 25.44 10.66
N ASP A 201 -17.10 26.06 11.56
CA ASP A 201 -17.62 26.88 12.66
C ASP A 201 -17.35 28.39 12.52
N ALA A 202 -16.55 28.79 11.52
CA ALA A 202 -16.14 30.18 11.34
C ALA A 202 -17.30 31.10 10.91
N ALA A 203 -17.48 32.23 11.59
CA ALA A 203 -18.53 33.21 11.28
C ALA A 203 -18.36 33.84 9.89
N ALA A 204 -17.10 34.05 9.46
CA ALA A 204 -16.78 34.68 8.16
C ALA A 204 -16.99 33.75 6.95
N VAL A 205 -17.14 32.44 7.17
CA VAL A 205 -17.33 31.45 6.10
C VAL A 205 -18.82 31.30 5.77
N SER A 206 -19.14 31.13 4.48
CA SER A 206 -20.52 31.06 3.99
C SER A 206 -21.28 29.84 4.54
N SER A 207 -22.61 29.94 4.60
CA SER A 207 -23.49 28.88 5.10
C SER A 207 -23.38 27.57 4.32
N GLU A 208 -23.18 27.66 3.01
CA GLU A 208 -23.14 26.51 2.08
C GLU A 208 -21.89 25.67 2.34
N VAL A 209 -20.73 26.32 2.50
CA VAL A 209 -19.45 25.66 2.82
C VAL A 209 -19.52 25.00 4.19
N LYS A 210 -20.05 25.71 5.21
CA LYS A 210 -20.21 25.17 6.56
C LYS A 210 -21.12 23.95 6.57
N THR A 211 -22.23 23.99 5.84
CA THR A 211 -23.16 22.87 5.72
C THR A 211 -22.51 21.68 5.05
N ALA A 212 -21.78 21.90 3.95
CA ALA A 212 -21.10 20.83 3.23
C ALA A 212 -20.00 20.14 4.07
N LEU A 213 -19.25 20.91 4.86
CA LEU A 213 -18.25 20.36 5.79
C LEU A 213 -18.90 19.57 6.93
N LYS A 214 -19.96 20.10 7.53
CA LYS A 214 -20.68 19.44 8.64
C LYS A 214 -21.42 18.17 8.22
N ALA A 215 -21.63 17.96 6.92
CA ALA A 215 -22.18 16.73 6.38
C ALA A 215 -21.14 15.58 6.31
N LEU A 216 -19.85 15.89 6.50
CA LEU A 216 -18.77 14.91 6.51
C LEU A 216 -18.23 14.71 7.93
N ASP A 217 -17.70 13.52 8.18
CA ASP A 217 -16.84 13.26 9.32
C ASP A 217 -15.43 13.80 9.05
N ALA A 218 -14.94 14.67 9.94
CA ALA A 218 -13.66 15.36 9.75
C ALA A 218 -12.45 14.41 9.81
N ASP A 219 -12.54 13.32 10.58
CA ASP A 219 -11.50 12.29 10.63
C ASP A 219 -11.47 11.48 9.32
N ALA A 220 -12.64 11.15 8.76
CA ALA A 220 -12.75 10.47 7.47
C ALA A 220 -12.20 11.33 6.32
N LEU A 221 -12.56 12.61 6.28
CA LEU A 221 -12.02 13.57 5.30
C LEU A 221 -10.49 13.65 5.38
N ALA A 222 -9.94 13.77 6.60
CA ALA A 222 -8.50 13.81 6.83
C ALA A 222 -7.82 12.48 6.42
N ALA A 223 -8.43 11.34 6.73
CA ALA A 223 -7.91 10.03 6.35
C ALA A 223 -7.81 9.87 4.83
N VAL A 224 -8.81 10.34 4.08
CA VAL A 224 -8.81 10.24 2.61
C VAL A 224 -7.85 11.25 1.96
N ALA A 225 -7.82 12.50 2.43
CA ALA A 225 -7.08 13.57 1.77
C ALA A 225 -5.58 13.62 2.13
N SER A 226 -5.19 13.18 3.33
CA SER A 226 -3.82 13.41 3.87
C SER A 226 -2.69 12.87 3.02
N GLY A 227 -2.81 11.66 2.47
CA GLY A 227 -1.76 11.06 1.63
C GLY A 227 -1.55 11.82 0.31
N ALA A 228 -2.63 12.33 -0.27
CA ALA A 228 -2.60 13.12 -1.50
C ALA A 228 -2.03 14.52 -1.29
N PHE A 229 -2.46 15.22 -0.23
CA PHE A 229 -1.86 16.50 0.18
C PHE A 229 -0.37 16.36 0.44
N LYS A 230 0.02 15.30 1.17
CA LYS A 230 1.42 14.94 1.40
C LYS A 230 2.17 14.76 0.08
N ALA A 231 1.63 14.01 -0.87
CA ALA A 231 2.26 13.77 -2.16
C ALA A 231 2.51 15.05 -2.96
N GLN A 232 1.52 15.95 -3.04
CA GLN A 232 1.67 17.23 -3.75
C GLN A 232 2.71 18.14 -3.09
N ALA A 233 2.68 18.26 -1.76
CA ALA A 233 3.65 19.05 -1.01
C ALA A 233 5.08 18.47 -1.13
N GLU A 234 5.23 17.15 -1.04
CA GLU A 234 6.53 16.51 -1.20
C GLU A 234 7.09 16.62 -2.62
N ALA A 235 6.25 16.65 -3.65
CA ALA A 235 6.71 16.88 -5.03
C ALA A 235 7.46 18.22 -5.13
N LEU A 236 6.95 19.26 -4.47
CA LEU A 236 7.59 20.58 -4.42
C LEU A 236 8.81 20.57 -3.51
N LEU A 237 8.76 19.89 -2.36
CA LEU A 237 9.92 19.74 -1.47
C LEU A 237 11.08 18.97 -2.12
N LYS A 238 10.80 18.11 -3.12
CA LYS A 238 11.80 17.32 -3.84
C LYS A 238 12.27 17.98 -5.14
N SER A 239 11.66 19.08 -5.57
CA SER A 239 11.99 19.71 -6.86
C SER A 239 13.37 20.36 -6.82
N ALA A 240 14.09 20.28 -7.94
CA ALA A 240 15.30 21.06 -8.14
C ALA A 240 14.96 22.56 -8.13
N ASP A 241 15.96 23.40 -7.83
CA ASP A 241 15.77 24.86 -7.73
C ASP A 241 15.17 25.49 -9.01
N ALA A 242 15.55 24.95 -10.17
CA ALA A 242 15.03 25.39 -11.47
C ALA A 242 13.57 24.98 -11.71
N ASP A 243 13.09 23.93 -11.03
CA ASP A 243 11.79 23.30 -11.26
C ASP A 243 10.72 23.71 -10.22
N ILE A 244 11.07 24.58 -9.26
CA ILE A 244 10.12 25.01 -8.21
C ILE A 244 8.86 25.61 -8.85
N ALA A 245 9.01 26.52 -9.81
CA ALA A 245 7.89 27.20 -10.47
C ALA A 245 7.01 26.24 -11.29
N SER A 246 7.64 25.38 -12.11
CA SER A 246 6.92 24.42 -12.95
C SER A 246 6.20 23.36 -12.10
N THR A 247 6.82 22.93 -11.01
CA THR A 247 6.22 22.00 -10.05
C THR A 247 5.06 22.66 -9.31
N ALA A 248 5.24 23.88 -8.79
CA ALA A 248 4.18 24.62 -8.11
C ALA A 248 2.97 24.81 -9.02
N LYS A 249 3.19 25.23 -10.28
CA LYS A 249 2.13 25.36 -11.28
C LYS A 249 1.38 24.05 -11.52
N ALA A 250 2.11 22.95 -11.67
CA ALA A 250 1.51 21.64 -11.89
C ALA A 250 0.64 21.20 -10.71
N GLN A 251 1.14 21.34 -9.47
CA GLN A 251 0.38 20.99 -8.28
C GLN A 251 -0.81 21.94 -8.03
N LEU A 252 -0.66 23.22 -8.38
CA LEU A 252 -1.74 24.20 -8.28
C LEU A 252 -2.84 24.02 -9.35
N GLY A 253 -2.50 23.39 -10.47
CA GLY A 253 -3.47 23.03 -11.51
C GLY A 253 -4.18 21.70 -11.24
N ASP A 254 -3.74 20.94 -10.25
CA ASP A 254 -4.26 19.60 -9.96
C ASP A 254 -5.47 19.68 -9.02
N ASP A 255 -6.66 19.53 -9.61
CA ASP A 255 -7.96 19.54 -8.94
C ASP A 255 -8.44 18.13 -8.51
N ARG A 256 -7.64 17.09 -8.77
CA ARG A 256 -8.06 15.70 -8.55
C ARG A 256 -8.41 15.41 -7.10
N ILE A 257 -7.74 16.05 -6.14
CA ILE A 257 -8.09 15.92 -4.71
C ILE A 257 -9.52 16.40 -4.47
N THR A 258 -9.85 17.62 -4.89
CA THR A 258 -11.19 18.20 -4.71
C THR A 258 -12.23 17.37 -5.44
N SER A 259 -12.01 17.07 -6.72
CA SER A 259 -12.94 16.31 -7.56
C SER A 259 -13.19 14.90 -7.01
N PHE A 260 -12.15 14.21 -6.54
CA PHE A 260 -12.27 12.88 -5.95
C PHE A 260 -13.06 12.91 -4.64
N ILE A 261 -12.76 13.85 -3.73
CA ILE A 261 -13.50 13.97 -2.47
C ILE A 261 -14.96 14.33 -2.74
N VAL A 262 -15.23 15.24 -3.69
CA VAL A 262 -16.59 15.63 -4.06
C VAL A 262 -17.39 14.46 -4.62
N ALA A 263 -16.77 13.60 -5.43
CA ALA A 263 -17.40 12.40 -5.98
C ALA A 263 -17.68 11.33 -4.92
N ASN A 264 -16.89 11.29 -3.84
CA ASN A 264 -16.94 10.24 -2.82
C ASN A 264 -17.47 10.70 -1.46
N LYS A 265 -18.33 11.73 -1.41
CA LYS A 265 -18.82 12.29 -0.13
C LYS A 265 -19.55 11.29 0.77
N ALA A 266 -20.28 10.34 0.20
CA ALA A 266 -21.16 9.45 0.98
C ALA A 266 -20.38 8.57 1.99
N PRO A 267 -19.29 7.87 1.61
CA PRO A 267 -18.42 7.16 2.56
C PRO A 267 -17.77 8.04 3.63
N LEU A 268 -17.62 9.34 3.38
CA LEU A 268 -17.01 10.30 4.30
C LEU A 268 -17.99 10.83 5.35
N ALA A 269 -19.29 10.51 5.28
CA ALA A 269 -20.28 10.96 6.27
C ALA A 269 -20.22 10.18 7.61
N THR A 270 -19.38 9.15 7.69
CA THR A 270 -19.21 8.30 8.88
C THR A 270 -17.74 8.27 9.31
N PRO A 271 -17.43 7.94 10.57
CA PRO A 271 -16.06 7.80 11.04
C PRO A 271 -15.21 6.88 10.16
N PRO A 272 -13.87 7.05 10.15
CA PRO A 272 -12.96 6.28 9.33
C PRO A 272 -13.19 4.77 9.42
N ASN A 273 -13.27 4.14 8.26
CA ASN A 273 -13.48 2.71 8.09
C ASN A 273 -12.66 2.20 6.89
N THR A 274 -12.82 0.91 6.56
CA THR A 274 -12.06 0.29 5.47
C THR A 274 -12.31 0.96 4.10
N ALA A 275 -13.52 1.48 3.85
CA ALA A 275 -13.84 2.17 2.59
C ALA A 275 -13.12 3.53 2.51
N THR A 276 -13.09 4.31 3.58
CA THR A 276 -12.34 5.58 3.60
C THR A 276 -10.83 5.34 3.47
N THR A 277 -10.30 4.26 4.05
CA THR A 277 -8.89 3.86 3.85
C THR A 277 -8.62 3.50 2.38
N ALA A 278 -9.51 2.74 1.74
CA ALA A 278 -9.39 2.40 0.33
C ALA A 278 -9.44 3.66 -0.56
N LEU A 279 -10.37 4.58 -0.29
CA LEU A 279 -10.46 5.86 -0.97
C LEU A 279 -9.19 6.70 -0.83
N GLY A 280 -8.63 6.78 0.39
CA GLY A 280 -7.38 7.51 0.63
C GLY A 280 -6.19 6.92 -0.14
N ASN A 281 -6.10 5.59 -0.19
CA ASN A 281 -5.09 4.90 -0.98
C ASN A 281 -5.26 5.14 -2.49
N THR A 282 -6.50 5.07 -3.00
CA THR A 282 -6.82 5.35 -4.40
C THR A 282 -6.44 6.77 -4.78
N LEU A 283 -6.87 7.76 -3.99
CA LEU A 283 -6.56 9.16 -4.28
C LEU A 283 -5.05 9.42 -4.23
N THR A 284 -4.35 8.90 -3.22
CA THR A 284 -2.88 9.05 -3.11
C THR A 284 -2.18 8.41 -4.31
N ALA A 285 -2.64 7.24 -4.77
CA ALA A 285 -2.12 6.59 -5.95
C ALA A 285 -2.36 7.43 -7.22
N GLN A 286 -3.56 8.00 -7.39
CA GLN A 286 -3.87 8.88 -8.52
C GLN A 286 -2.93 10.09 -8.56
N ILE A 287 -2.69 10.74 -7.42
CA ILE A 287 -1.78 11.89 -7.34
C ILE A 287 -0.34 11.49 -7.68
N THR A 288 0.15 10.39 -7.11
CA THR A 288 1.54 9.94 -7.28
C THR A 288 1.84 9.31 -8.65
N SER A 289 0.84 8.74 -9.33
CA SER A 289 1.00 8.17 -10.68
C SER A 289 0.86 9.21 -11.81
N GLY A 290 0.45 10.45 -11.51
CA GLY A 290 0.20 11.52 -12.49
C GLY A 290 1.26 12.62 -12.55
N GLY A 291 2.46 12.39 -12.03
CA GLY A 291 3.52 13.40 -11.99
C GLY A 291 4.16 13.67 -13.35
N GLY A 292 3.58 14.58 -14.15
CA GLY A 292 4.27 15.21 -15.27
C GLY A 292 3.41 15.67 -16.44
N GLY A 293 2.86 16.89 -16.36
CA GLY A 293 2.66 17.79 -17.50
C GLY A 293 1.45 17.56 -18.42
N GLY A 294 0.69 18.64 -18.63
CA GLY A 294 -0.13 18.86 -19.82
C GLY A 294 -1.62 18.83 -19.60
N GLY A 295 -2.25 20.02 -19.66
CA GLY A 295 -3.69 20.13 -19.88
C GLY A 295 -4.05 19.41 -21.19
N GLY A 296 -4.80 18.33 -21.06
CA GLY A 296 -5.28 17.53 -22.17
C GLY A 296 -6.32 16.54 -21.64
N THR A 297 -7.58 16.76 -22.05
CA THR A 297 -8.70 15.80 -22.06
C THR A 297 -8.65 14.71 -21.00
N ILE A 298 -9.48 14.88 -19.96
CA ILE A 298 -9.87 13.91 -18.93
C ILE A 298 -9.51 12.48 -19.35
N ALA A 299 -8.35 12.02 -18.86
CA ALA A 299 -8.05 10.60 -18.90
C ALA A 299 -9.18 9.91 -18.15
N SER A 300 -9.92 9.06 -18.86
CA SER A 300 -10.86 8.13 -18.27
C SER A 300 -10.27 7.57 -16.97
N THR A 301 -11.01 7.66 -15.88
CA THR A 301 -10.57 7.19 -14.57
C THR A 301 -10.81 5.68 -14.44
N LEU A 302 -9.95 5.04 -13.68
CA LEU A 302 -10.23 3.75 -13.06
C LEU A 302 -10.37 4.05 -11.55
N PRO A 303 -11.52 3.76 -10.89
CA PRO A 303 -12.58 2.86 -11.35
C PRO A 303 -13.51 3.44 -12.42
N VAL A 304 -14.15 2.53 -13.18
CA VAL A 304 -15.37 2.80 -13.95
C VAL A 304 -16.57 2.40 -13.10
N THR A 305 -17.45 3.36 -12.81
CA THR A 305 -18.59 3.17 -11.89
C THR A 305 -19.95 3.41 -12.55
N PHE A 306 -20.00 3.87 -13.81
CA PHE A 306 -21.26 4.28 -14.48
C PHE A 306 -21.93 5.52 -13.87
N GLN A 307 -21.24 6.25 -12.99
CA GLN A 307 -21.65 7.57 -12.47
C GLN A 307 -20.86 8.72 -13.11
N GLU A 308 -20.07 8.44 -14.14
CA GLU A 308 -19.31 9.45 -14.85
C GLU A 308 -20.25 10.44 -15.56
N ALA A 309 -19.85 11.72 -15.60
CA ALA A 309 -20.62 12.77 -16.28
C ALA A 309 -20.90 12.44 -17.76
N THR A 310 -19.97 11.73 -18.40
CA THR A 310 -20.17 11.06 -19.68
C THR A 310 -20.26 9.55 -19.44
N PRO A 311 -21.44 8.93 -19.61
CA PRO A 311 -21.61 7.51 -19.34
C PRO A 311 -20.65 6.64 -20.19
N PRO A 312 -20.06 5.60 -19.61
CA PRO A 312 -19.28 4.60 -20.34
C PRO A 312 -20.11 3.95 -21.47
N VAL A 313 -19.45 3.57 -22.55
CA VAL A 313 -20.04 2.81 -23.65
C VAL A 313 -19.80 1.33 -23.42
N LEU A 314 -20.89 0.55 -23.44
CA LEU A 314 -20.89 -0.91 -23.37
C LEU A 314 -21.01 -1.49 -24.78
N THR A 315 -20.06 -2.33 -25.20
CA THR A 315 -20.09 -3.00 -26.51
C THR A 315 -20.20 -4.50 -26.31
N SER A 316 -21.34 -5.09 -26.71
CA SER A 316 -21.61 -6.51 -26.53
C SER A 316 -21.17 -7.35 -27.72
N PHE A 317 -20.83 -8.62 -27.49
CA PHE A 317 -20.40 -9.56 -28.53
C PHE A 317 -20.79 -11.00 -28.18
N GLY A 318 -20.70 -11.91 -29.15
CA GLY A 318 -21.04 -13.34 -28.96
C GLY A 318 -22.52 -13.62 -28.71
N GLY A 319 -23.40 -12.70 -29.12
CA GLY A 319 -24.85 -12.85 -28.95
C GLY A 319 -25.40 -12.43 -27.58
N VAL A 320 -24.64 -11.68 -26.78
CA VAL A 320 -25.18 -10.90 -25.66
C VAL A 320 -26.07 -9.79 -26.22
N GLU A 321 -27.27 -9.58 -25.66
CA GLU A 321 -28.13 -8.45 -26.03
C GLU A 321 -27.43 -7.13 -25.71
N ASP A 322 -27.74 -6.05 -26.43
CA ASP A 322 -27.10 -4.74 -26.24
C ASP A 322 -27.09 -4.33 -24.76
N ALA A 323 -25.94 -4.48 -24.12
CA ALA A 323 -25.75 -4.16 -22.72
C ALA A 323 -26.03 -2.67 -22.47
N THR A 324 -26.75 -2.37 -21.39
CA THR A 324 -27.27 -1.03 -21.09
C THR A 324 -26.85 -0.57 -19.71
N ILE A 325 -26.77 0.75 -19.51
CA ILE A 325 -26.63 1.33 -18.18
C ILE A 325 -28.04 1.59 -17.64
N VAL A 326 -28.34 1.07 -16.47
CA VAL A 326 -29.66 1.14 -15.81
C VAL A 326 -29.51 1.51 -14.34
N ALA A 327 -30.58 1.96 -13.70
CA ALA A 327 -30.58 2.12 -12.25
C ALA A 327 -30.33 0.76 -11.56
N ASP A 328 -29.63 0.75 -10.43
CA ASP A 328 -29.38 -0.47 -9.65
C ASP A 328 -30.73 -1.17 -9.35
N PRO A 329 -30.94 -2.42 -9.83
CA PRO A 329 -32.21 -3.12 -9.70
C PRO A 329 -32.54 -3.51 -8.25
N VAL A 330 -31.57 -3.47 -7.33
CA VAL A 330 -31.74 -3.82 -5.92
C VAL A 330 -31.99 -2.58 -5.08
N SER A 331 -31.14 -1.57 -5.18
CA SER A 331 -31.23 -0.37 -4.36
C SER A 331 -32.09 0.74 -4.97
N GLY A 332 -32.28 0.75 -6.28
CA GLY A 332 -32.94 1.82 -7.02
C GLY A 332 -32.12 3.12 -7.12
N THR A 333 -30.90 3.15 -6.58
CA THR A 333 -30.03 4.33 -6.53
C THR A 333 -28.67 4.05 -7.14
N GLY A 334 -28.15 4.98 -7.95
CA GLY A 334 -26.93 4.75 -8.73
C GLY A 334 -27.19 3.98 -10.02
N ASN A 335 -26.19 3.94 -10.90
CA ASN A 335 -26.29 3.27 -12.19
C ASN A 335 -25.37 2.05 -12.22
N VAL A 336 -25.78 1.01 -12.94
CA VAL A 336 -25.01 -0.22 -13.12
C VAL A 336 -25.10 -0.67 -14.57
N ALA A 337 -24.13 -1.45 -15.03
CA ALA A 337 -24.24 -2.13 -16.30
C ALA A 337 -25.18 -3.35 -16.17
N LYS A 338 -26.11 -3.50 -17.11
CA LYS A 338 -26.98 -4.67 -17.30
C LYS A 338 -26.52 -5.44 -18.52
N VAL A 339 -26.30 -6.74 -18.34
CA VAL A 339 -25.89 -7.68 -19.40
C VAL A 339 -26.91 -8.81 -19.49
N VAL A 340 -27.51 -9.03 -20.65
CA VAL A 340 -28.41 -10.17 -20.88
C VAL A 340 -27.70 -11.16 -21.81
N LYS A 341 -27.32 -12.32 -21.27
CA LYS A 341 -26.75 -13.42 -22.05
C LYS A 341 -27.88 -14.28 -22.58
N ALA A 342 -28.43 -13.88 -23.73
CA ALA A 342 -29.60 -14.47 -24.38
C ALA A 342 -29.50 -16.00 -24.54
N ALA A 343 -30.64 -16.67 -24.68
CA ALA A 343 -30.63 -18.11 -24.95
C ALA A 343 -29.90 -18.41 -26.27
N GLY A 344 -28.88 -19.26 -26.22
CA GLY A 344 -28.06 -19.60 -27.39
C GLY A 344 -26.88 -18.66 -27.66
N SER A 345 -26.60 -17.65 -26.81
CA SER A 345 -25.35 -16.89 -26.91
C SER A 345 -24.13 -17.81 -26.81
N GLU A 346 -23.04 -17.39 -27.41
CA GLU A 346 -21.77 -18.11 -27.44
C GLU A 346 -21.20 -18.40 -26.05
N VAL A 347 -20.40 -19.47 -25.94
CA VAL A 347 -19.73 -19.85 -24.67
C VAL A 347 -18.73 -18.80 -24.18
N TRP A 348 -18.30 -17.92 -25.09
CA TRP A 348 -17.36 -16.81 -24.88
C TRP A 348 -18.04 -15.45 -25.00
N ALA A 349 -19.37 -15.38 -24.97
CA ALA A 349 -20.09 -14.11 -25.09
C ALA A 349 -19.82 -13.17 -23.91
N GLY A 350 -19.73 -11.86 -24.17
CA GLY A 350 -19.34 -10.87 -23.18
C GLY A 350 -19.59 -9.42 -23.61
N THR A 351 -19.14 -8.50 -22.77
CA THR A 351 -19.32 -7.05 -22.94
C THR A 351 -18.03 -6.32 -22.66
N THR A 352 -17.58 -5.49 -23.60
CA THR A 352 -16.46 -4.56 -23.43
C THR A 352 -16.94 -3.27 -22.79
N VAL A 353 -16.21 -2.78 -21.78
CA VAL A 353 -16.45 -1.48 -21.15
C VAL A 353 -15.48 -0.46 -21.75
N SER A 354 -15.98 0.71 -22.11
CA SER A 354 -15.14 1.76 -22.66
C SER A 354 -15.60 3.16 -22.27
N THR A 355 -14.62 4.05 -22.20
CA THR A 355 -14.76 5.45 -21.76
C THR A 355 -13.95 6.39 -22.65
N GLY A 356 -13.18 5.83 -23.59
CA GLY A 356 -12.37 6.53 -24.57
C GLY A 356 -12.46 5.87 -25.95
N ALA A 357 -11.77 6.45 -26.93
CA ALA A 357 -11.73 5.94 -28.30
C ALA A 357 -11.23 4.49 -28.37
N LYS A 358 -11.55 3.77 -29.45
CA LYS A 358 -11.11 2.37 -29.68
C LYS A 358 -11.53 1.39 -28.58
N GLN A 359 -12.67 1.64 -27.93
CA GLN A 359 -13.17 0.87 -26.79
C GLN A 359 -12.17 0.82 -25.62
N SER A 360 -11.45 1.92 -25.36
CA SER A 360 -10.45 1.98 -24.30
C SER A 360 -11.01 2.46 -22.97
N ILE A 361 -10.30 2.09 -21.90
CA ILE A 361 -10.38 2.64 -20.54
C ILE A 361 -9.03 3.27 -20.18
N ALA A 362 -8.93 3.85 -18.99
CA ALA A 362 -7.65 4.22 -18.39
C ALA A 362 -6.63 3.07 -18.50
N THR A 363 -5.36 3.40 -18.69
CA THR A 363 -4.29 2.40 -18.58
C THR A 363 -4.31 1.78 -17.19
N ILE A 364 -4.37 0.46 -17.12
CA ILE A 364 -4.36 -0.31 -15.88
C ILE A 364 -2.92 -0.37 -15.37
N PRO A 365 -2.61 0.16 -14.17
CA PRO A 365 -1.24 0.34 -13.70
C PRO A 365 -0.69 -0.93 -13.03
N PHE A 366 -0.68 -2.06 -13.76
CA PHE A 366 -0.12 -3.30 -13.24
C PHE A 366 1.36 -3.16 -12.87
N THR A 367 1.75 -3.73 -11.74
CA THR A 367 3.15 -3.84 -11.29
C THR A 367 3.45 -5.27 -10.85
N ALA A 368 4.71 -5.57 -10.54
CA ALA A 368 5.11 -6.88 -10.02
C ALA A 368 4.41 -7.26 -8.71
N THR A 369 3.93 -6.27 -7.95
CA THR A 369 3.28 -6.46 -6.65
C THR A 369 1.79 -6.06 -6.65
N ALA A 370 1.27 -5.49 -7.73
CA ALA A 370 -0.13 -5.09 -7.85
C ALA A 370 -0.68 -5.56 -9.22
N THR A 371 -1.26 -6.76 -9.22
CA THR A 371 -1.61 -7.51 -10.42
C THR A 371 -3.10 -7.75 -10.58
N GLY A 372 -3.97 -6.98 -9.92
CA GLY A 372 -5.39 -7.28 -10.04
C GLY A 372 -6.36 -6.15 -10.03
N MET A 373 -7.59 -6.55 -10.28
CA MET A 373 -8.74 -5.72 -10.56
C MET A 373 -9.90 -6.20 -9.70
N SER A 374 -10.83 -5.32 -9.36
CA SER A 374 -12.11 -5.69 -8.75
C SER A 374 -13.26 -5.36 -9.67
N LEU A 375 -14.35 -6.10 -9.51
CA LEU A 375 -15.63 -5.82 -10.15
C LEU A 375 -16.75 -6.18 -9.17
N ARG A 376 -17.64 -5.23 -8.89
CA ARG A 376 -18.88 -5.51 -8.17
C ARG A 376 -19.86 -6.14 -9.14
N VAL A 377 -20.39 -7.31 -8.83
CA VAL A 377 -21.28 -8.09 -9.70
C VAL A 377 -22.53 -8.55 -8.99
N TRP A 378 -23.62 -8.64 -9.72
CA TRP A 378 -24.84 -9.33 -9.32
C TRP A 378 -25.10 -10.46 -10.31
N SER A 379 -25.38 -11.64 -9.79
CA SER A 379 -25.67 -12.84 -10.58
C SER A 379 -26.87 -13.59 -10.00
N PRO A 380 -27.76 -14.16 -10.83
CA PRO A 380 -28.84 -15.03 -10.36
C PRO A 380 -28.31 -16.33 -9.73
N ASP A 381 -27.12 -16.80 -10.12
CA ASP A 381 -26.51 -18.03 -9.62
C ASP A 381 -25.20 -17.75 -8.87
N ALA A 382 -24.88 -18.60 -7.89
CA ALA A 382 -23.55 -18.75 -7.33
C ALA A 382 -22.80 -19.89 -8.03
N GLY A 383 -21.47 -19.87 -7.95
CA GLY A 383 -20.60 -20.89 -8.53
C GLY A 383 -20.38 -20.77 -10.04
N ILE A 384 -20.87 -19.69 -10.68
CA ILE A 384 -20.60 -19.44 -12.10
C ILE A 384 -19.27 -18.72 -12.29
N PRO A 385 -18.52 -19.05 -13.36
CA PRO A 385 -17.30 -18.36 -13.72
C PRO A 385 -17.59 -16.99 -14.35
N VAL A 386 -17.07 -15.94 -13.73
CA VAL A 386 -16.97 -14.60 -14.33
C VAL A 386 -15.53 -14.43 -14.76
N ARG A 387 -15.30 -14.20 -16.05
CA ARG A 387 -13.97 -13.94 -16.60
C ARG A 387 -13.78 -12.45 -16.84
N LEU A 388 -12.59 -11.96 -16.53
CA LEU A 388 -12.14 -10.62 -16.88
C LEU A 388 -10.95 -10.73 -17.83
N LYS A 389 -11.09 -10.11 -19.00
CA LYS A 389 -10.01 -9.97 -19.98
C LYS A 389 -9.54 -8.52 -20.01
N VAL A 390 -8.23 -8.32 -19.98
CA VAL A 390 -7.58 -7.02 -20.19
C VAL A 390 -6.70 -7.09 -21.43
N GLU A 391 -6.74 -6.04 -22.24
CA GLU A 391 -6.08 -6.00 -23.55
C GLU A 391 -5.45 -4.64 -23.82
N ASN A 392 -4.50 -4.62 -24.74
CA ASN A 392 -4.12 -3.39 -25.41
C ASN A 392 -5.20 -2.99 -26.43
N ALA A 393 -5.72 -1.77 -26.34
CA ALA A 393 -6.79 -1.28 -27.21
C ALA A 393 -6.38 -1.16 -28.69
N ASP A 394 -5.08 -0.98 -28.97
CA ASP A 394 -4.52 -0.89 -30.32
C ASP A 394 -4.06 -2.25 -30.88
N GLU A 395 -3.81 -3.23 -30.01
CA GLU A 395 -3.25 -4.54 -30.37
C GLU A 395 -3.85 -5.66 -29.51
N GLY A 396 -5.04 -6.14 -29.87
CA GLY A 396 -5.81 -7.13 -29.09
C GLY A 396 -5.14 -8.51 -28.91
N SER A 397 -4.08 -8.83 -29.65
CA SER A 397 -3.25 -10.02 -29.39
C SER A 397 -2.46 -9.92 -28.09
N LYS A 398 -2.26 -8.71 -27.56
CA LYS A 398 -1.66 -8.44 -26.27
C LYS A 398 -2.74 -8.40 -25.19
N SER A 399 -3.02 -9.57 -24.62
CA SER A 399 -4.08 -9.74 -23.63
C SER A 399 -3.62 -10.54 -22.42
N ALA A 400 -4.35 -10.41 -21.31
CA ALA A 400 -4.30 -11.32 -20.17
C ALA A 400 -5.72 -11.61 -19.69
N GLU A 401 -5.95 -12.83 -19.19
CA GLU A 401 -7.27 -13.29 -18.74
C GLU A 401 -7.16 -13.98 -17.38
N THR A 402 -8.06 -13.63 -16.47
CA THR A 402 -8.21 -14.33 -15.19
C THR A 402 -9.70 -14.47 -14.86
N GLU A 403 -10.04 -15.32 -13.89
CA GLU A 403 -11.40 -15.73 -13.61
C GLU A 403 -11.66 -15.77 -12.10
N ALA A 404 -12.89 -15.41 -11.72
CA ALA A 404 -13.37 -15.50 -10.36
C ALA A 404 -14.76 -16.14 -10.36
N LEU A 405 -15.06 -16.94 -9.33
CA LEU A 405 -16.38 -17.55 -9.16
C LEU A 405 -17.27 -16.63 -8.35
N THR A 406 -18.53 -16.52 -8.77
CA THR A 406 -19.58 -15.97 -7.90
C THR A 406 -19.77 -16.87 -6.68
N THR A 407 -20.02 -16.27 -5.52
CA THR A 407 -20.32 -16.97 -4.26
C THR A 407 -21.73 -16.68 -3.76
N VAL A 408 -22.30 -15.55 -4.19
CA VAL A 408 -23.67 -15.12 -3.88
C VAL A 408 -24.58 -15.34 -5.08
N ALA A 409 -25.73 -15.98 -4.86
CA ALA A 409 -26.82 -16.12 -5.82
C ALA A 409 -27.91 -15.09 -5.52
N GLY A 410 -28.39 -14.36 -6.53
CA GLY A 410 -29.43 -13.33 -6.37
C GLY A 410 -29.00 -12.09 -5.60
N GLY A 411 -27.70 -11.82 -5.46
CA GLY A 411 -27.18 -10.72 -4.65
C GLY A 411 -25.88 -10.12 -5.19
N TRP A 412 -25.60 -8.88 -4.74
CA TRP A 412 -24.37 -8.15 -5.06
C TRP A 412 -23.17 -8.71 -4.27
N GLN A 413 -22.02 -8.81 -4.93
CA GLN A 413 -20.74 -9.17 -4.34
C GLN A 413 -19.59 -8.52 -5.11
N THR A 414 -18.44 -8.33 -4.47
CA THR A 414 -17.23 -7.86 -5.16
C THR A 414 -16.32 -9.04 -5.47
N LEU A 415 -16.05 -9.27 -6.76
CA LEU A 415 -15.06 -10.23 -7.21
C LEU A 415 -13.71 -9.54 -7.38
N VAL A 416 -12.64 -10.26 -7.06
CA VAL A 416 -11.25 -9.82 -7.26
C VAL A 416 -10.58 -10.75 -8.26
N PHE A 417 -9.99 -10.14 -9.28
CA PHE A 417 -9.35 -10.77 -10.43
C PHE A 417 -7.84 -10.58 -10.34
N ASN A 418 -7.08 -11.66 -10.16
CA ASN A 418 -5.62 -11.58 -10.05
C ASN A 418 -4.93 -12.08 -11.33
N PHE A 419 -4.41 -11.16 -12.13
CA PHE A 419 -3.72 -11.46 -13.38
C PHE A 419 -2.34 -12.10 -13.21
N ALA A 420 -1.84 -12.24 -11.98
CA ALA A 420 -0.71 -13.12 -11.69
C ALA A 420 -1.09 -14.62 -11.81
N GLY A 421 -2.39 -14.95 -11.76
CA GLY A 421 -2.93 -16.28 -12.00
C GLY A 421 -3.79 -16.30 -13.27
N PRO A 422 -3.17 -16.35 -14.47
CA PRO A 422 -3.93 -16.41 -15.70
C PRO A 422 -4.69 -17.73 -15.83
N VAL A 423 -5.83 -17.73 -16.54
CA VAL A 423 -6.51 -18.99 -16.86
C VAL A 423 -5.63 -19.83 -17.80
N ALA A 424 -5.63 -21.15 -17.61
CA ALA A 424 -4.86 -22.07 -18.45
C ALA A 424 -5.18 -21.88 -19.95
N GLY A 425 -4.13 -21.84 -20.77
CA GLY A 425 -4.25 -21.62 -22.22
C GLY A 425 -4.34 -20.16 -22.66
N THR A 426 -4.23 -19.20 -21.73
CA THR A 426 -4.19 -17.75 -22.04
C THR A 426 -2.80 -17.16 -21.76
N PRO A 427 -2.42 -16.03 -22.41
CA PRO A 427 -1.13 -15.41 -22.16
C PRO A 427 -1.00 -14.91 -20.72
N ALA A 428 0.20 -15.08 -20.13
CA ALA A 428 0.52 -14.51 -18.83
C ALA A 428 0.61 -12.97 -18.89
N LEU A 429 0.33 -12.30 -17.76
CA LEU A 429 0.46 -10.86 -17.64
C LEU A 429 1.88 -10.41 -17.99
N ASN A 430 2.00 -9.51 -18.95
CA ASN A 430 3.28 -8.92 -19.35
C ASN A 430 3.34 -7.45 -18.92
N LEU A 431 4.15 -7.14 -17.90
CA LEU A 431 4.27 -5.78 -17.35
C LEU A 431 4.88 -4.76 -18.32
N ALA A 432 5.45 -5.20 -19.45
CA ALA A 432 5.90 -4.31 -20.52
C ALA A 432 4.78 -3.95 -21.52
N THR A 433 3.58 -4.53 -21.35
CA THR A 433 2.41 -4.27 -22.20
C THR A 433 1.50 -3.24 -21.57
N THR A 434 1.07 -2.25 -22.35
CA THR A 434 -0.04 -1.36 -21.97
C THR A 434 -1.35 -2.11 -22.05
N TYR A 435 -2.07 -2.21 -20.94
CA TYR A 435 -3.43 -2.71 -20.88
C TYR A 435 -4.38 -1.53 -20.63
N ASN A 436 -5.29 -1.28 -21.56
CA ASN A 436 -6.20 -0.14 -21.54
C ASN A 436 -7.55 -0.46 -22.21
N LYS A 437 -7.96 -1.73 -22.17
CA LYS A 437 -9.26 -2.23 -22.62
C LYS A 437 -9.68 -3.38 -21.70
N ALA A 438 -10.94 -3.44 -21.30
CA ALA A 438 -11.46 -4.47 -20.41
C ALA A 438 -12.79 -5.04 -20.91
N SER A 439 -12.90 -6.37 -20.86
CA SER A 439 -14.10 -7.11 -21.27
C SER A 439 -14.51 -8.10 -20.17
N VAL A 440 -15.80 -8.11 -19.84
CA VAL A 440 -16.40 -8.96 -18.81
C VAL A 440 -17.23 -10.06 -19.46
N PHE A 441 -17.10 -11.29 -18.97
CA PHE A 441 -17.81 -12.46 -19.48
C PHE A 441 -18.50 -13.18 -18.32
N PHE A 442 -19.83 -13.21 -18.34
CA PHE A 442 -20.62 -13.94 -17.35
C PHE A 442 -20.86 -15.38 -17.80
N ASP A 443 -20.74 -16.30 -16.85
CA ASP A 443 -20.92 -17.75 -17.04
C ASP A 443 -20.07 -18.27 -18.21
N PHE A 444 -18.78 -17.92 -18.19
CA PHE A 444 -17.82 -18.26 -19.24
C PHE A 444 -17.72 -19.78 -19.44
N GLY A 445 -17.63 -20.22 -20.69
CA GLY A 445 -17.59 -21.65 -21.05
C GLY A 445 -18.97 -22.30 -21.14
N ARG A 446 -20.06 -21.58 -20.83
CA ARG A 446 -21.44 -22.07 -20.99
C ARG A 446 -22.22 -21.23 -22.01
N ALA A 447 -23.03 -21.91 -22.81
CA ALA A 447 -23.94 -21.25 -23.74
C ALA A 447 -24.97 -20.41 -22.96
N GLY A 448 -25.41 -19.31 -23.56
CA GLY A 448 -26.35 -18.39 -22.93
C GLY A 448 -27.70 -19.07 -22.62
N SER A 449 -28.25 -18.75 -21.45
CA SER A 449 -29.50 -19.31 -20.92
C SER A 449 -30.63 -18.28 -20.79
N GLY A 450 -30.43 -17.06 -21.28
CA GLY A 450 -31.37 -15.95 -21.14
C GLY A 450 -31.29 -15.20 -19.80
N LYS A 451 -30.23 -15.44 -19.02
CA LYS A 451 -30.06 -14.82 -17.70
C LYS A 451 -29.52 -13.39 -17.81
N THR A 452 -29.95 -12.57 -16.86
CA THR A 452 -29.48 -11.18 -16.71
C THR A 452 -28.47 -11.10 -15.59
N TYR A 453 -27.38 -10.37 -15.83
CA TYR A 453 -26.32 -10.07 -14.89
C TYR A 453 -26.15 -8.55 -14.77
N TYR A 454 -25.60 -8.11 -13.64
CA TYR A 454 -25.23 -6.70 -13.47
C TYR A 454 -23.80 -6.57 -12.99
N PHE A 455 -23.14 -5.48 -13.35
CA PHE A 455 -21.84 -5.15 -12.78
C PHE A 455 -21.62 -3.66 -12.62
N ASP A 456 -20.70 -3.33 -11.74
CA ASP A 456 -20.31 -1.99 -11.34
C ASP A 456 -18.88 -1.99 -10.79
N ASP A 457 -18.30 -0.81 -10.55
CA ASP A 457 -17.03 -0.61 -9.85
C ASP A 457 -15.85 -1.41 -10.44
N LEU A 458 -15.65 -1.33 -11.76
CA LEU A 458 -14.47 -1.92 -12.40
C LEU A 458 -13.24 -1.10 -11.99
N ALA A 459 -12.43 -1.65 -11.07
CA ALA A 459 -11.35 -0.91 -10.42
C ALA A 459 -10.02 -1.65 -10.45
N PHE A 460 -8.90 -0.91 -10.38
CA PHE A 460 -7.59 -1.48 -10.10
C PHE A 460 -7.37 -1.66 -8.59
N VAL A 461 -6.67 -2.73 -8.22
CA VAL A 461 -6.29 -3.02 -6.84
C VAL A 461 -4.79 -2.75 -6.67
N SER A 462 -4.46 -1.68 -5.94
CA SER A 462 -3.09 -1.17 -5.78
C SER A 462 -2.22 -1.94 -4.78
N GLY A 463 -2.80 -2.89 -4.04
CA GLY A 463 -2.08 -3.77 -3.12
C GLY A 463 -1.76 -5.13 -3.72
N ALA A 464 -0.84 -5.86 -3.07
CA ALA A 464 -0.64 -7.28 -3.34
C ALA A 464 -1.94 -8.03 -3.10
N ILE A 465 -2.57 -8.47 -4.18
CA ILE A 465 -3.69 -9.40 -4.09
C ILE A 465 -3.08 -10.75 -3.76
N ALA A 466 -3.36 -11.23 -2.56
CA ALA A 466 -3.11 -12.63 -2.22
C ALA A 466 -3.68 -13.47 -3.38
N PRO A 467 -2.88 -14.35 -4.02
CA PRO A 467 -3.41 -15.28 -5.01
C PRO A 467 -4.68 -15.91 -4.43
N PRO A 468 -5.76 -16.09 -5.22
CA PRO A 468 -6.90 -16.86 -4.73
C PRO A 468 -6.36 -18.13 -4.10
N ALA A 469 -6.79 -18.40 -2.85
CA ALA A 469 -6.35 -19.60 -2.14
C ALA A 469 -6.60 -20.76 -3.11
N PRO A 470 -5.56 -21.50 -3.53
CA PRO A 470 -5.77 -22.58 -4.46
C PRO A 470 -6.79 -23.53 -3.84
N THR A 471 -7.66 -24.07 -4.67
CA THR A 471 -8.65 -25.05 -4.19
C THR A 471 -7.98 -26.36 -3.79
N ASP A 472 -6.80 -26.63 -4.35
CA ASP A 472 -6.09 -27.91 -4.20
C ASP A 472 -4.69 -27.70 -3.58
N TYR A 473 -4.49 -28.13 -2.33
CA TYR A 473 -3.20 -28.02 -1.65
C TYR A 473 -3.04 -29.00 -0.49
N LEU A 474 -1.80 -29.12 0.01
CA LEU A 474 -1.48 -29.82 1.24
C LEU A 474 -1.27 -28.80 2.37
N ALA A 475 -1.84 -29.05 3.54
CA ALA A 475 -1.70 -28.19 4.72
C ALA A 475 -1.30 -28.96 5.97
N LEU A 476 -0.79 -28.24 6.96
CA LEU A 476 -0.74 -28.73 8.34
C LEU A 476 -2.13 -28.56 8.96
N ASP A 477 -2.66 -29.63 9.53
CA ASP A 477 -3.97 -29.59 10.19
C ASP A 477 -3.96 -28.57 11.33
N ALA A 478 -4.92 -27.65 11.29
CA ALA A 478 -5.07 -26.52 12.22
C ALA A 478 -3.78 -25.70 12.44
N ASP A 479 -2.85 -25.70 11.48
CA ASP A 479 -1.52 -25.10 11.61
C ASP A 479 -0.82 -25.51 12.92
N SER A 480 -0.89 -26.79 13.28
CA SER A 480 -0.43 -27.28 14.59
C SER A 480 0.51 -28.48 14.51
N ILE A 481 1.37 -28.59 15.51
CA ILE A 481 2.21 -29.76 15.79
C ILE A 481 1.98 -30.21 17.24
N SER A 482 2.47 -31.38 17.63
CA SER A 482 2.48 -31.77 19.04
C SER A 482 3.77 -32.49 19.42
N LEU A 483 4.32 -32.16 20.59
CA LEU A 483 5.36 -32.96 21.22
C LEU A 483 4.72 -33.96 22.17
N VAL A 484 5.07 -35.24 22.03
CA VAL A 484 4.51 -36.32 22.83
C VAL A 484 5.61 -36.97 23.66
N ASN A 485 5.41 -37.00 24.98
CA ASN A 485 6.26 -37.66 25.95
C ASN A 485 5.44 -38.68 26.74
N GLY A 486 5.62 -39.97 26.45
CA GLY A 486 4.76 -41.03 26.97
C GLY A 486 3.30 -40.84 26.54
N SER A 487 2.39 -40.70 27.50
CA SER A 487 0.97 -40.41 27.27
C SER A 487 0.64 -38.92 27.14
N THR A 488 1.57 -38.02 27.51
CA THR A 488 1.35 -36.57 27.48
C THR A 488 1.60 -36.04 26.07
N SER A 489 0.60 -35.36 25.49
CA SER A 489 0.69 -34.69 24.19
C SER A 489 0.51 -33.19 24.36
N ILE A 490 1.54 -32.41 24.06
CA ILE A 490 1.54 -30.96 24.19
C ILE A 490 1.42 -30.35 22.78
N PRO A 491 0.27 -29.75 22.43
CA PRO A 491 0.09 -29.11 21.14
C PRO A 491 0.78 -27.73 21.09
N TYR A 492 1.36 -27.41 19.95
CA TYR A 492 1.87 -26.09 19.62
C TYR A 492 1.32 -25.64 18.27
N THR A 493 0.92 -24.38 18.20
CA THR A 493 0.50 -23.75 16.94
C THR A 493 1.70 -23.18 16.19
N MET A 494 1.54 -23.01 14.88
CA MET A 494 2.52 -22.33 14.05
C MET A 494 2.79 -20.92 14.55
N ALA A 495 1.75 -20.20 14.97
CA ALA A 495 1.88 -18.86 15.54
C ALA A 495 2.75 -18.84 16.81
N GLN A 496 2.58 -19.81 17.71
CA GLN A 496 3.45 -19.94 18.90
C GLN A 496 4.90 -20.21 18.50
N PHE A 497 5.12 -21.14 17.57
CA PHE A 497 6.47 -21.43 17.05
C PHE A 497 7.12 -20.21 16.40
N GLN A 498 6.37 -19.40 15.65
CA GLN A 498 6.85 -18.20 14.96
C GLN A 498 7.03 -16.99 15.90
N SER A 499 6.45 -17.03 17.10
CA SER A 499 6.54 -15.95 18.07
C SER A 499 7.95 -15.81 18.66
N ASP A 500 8.26 -14.63 19.18
CA ASP A 500 9.52 -14.42 19.92
C ASP A 500 9.65 -15.27 21.19
N ALA A 501 8.56 -15.77 21.78
CA ALA A 501 8.67 -16.72 22.88
C ALA A 501 9.11 -18.11 22.37
N GLY A 502 8.71 -18.46 21.14
CA GLY A 502 8.90 -19.79 20.57
C GLY A 502 8.10 -20.87 21.30
N ILE A 503 8.50 -22.12 21.11
CA ILE A 503 7.96 -23.28 21.85
C ILE A 503 9.00 -23.82 22.84
N SER A 504 8.53 -24.32 23.98
CA SER A 504 9.40 -24.95 24.97
C SER A 504 9.66 -26.41 24.64
N VAL A 505 10.93 -26.82 24.71
CA VAL A 505 11.35 -28.20 24.47
C VAL A 505 12.20 -28.63 25.66
N SER A 506 11.76 -29.68 26.36
CA SER A 506 12.53 -30.26 27.47
C SER A 506 13.90 -30.76 26.98
N TRP A 507 14.94 -30.46 27.74
CA TRP A 507 16.33 -30.78 27.44
C TRP A 507 17.07 -31.26 28.70
N PRO A 508 17.74 -32.43 28.68
CA PRO A 508 17.89 -33.33 27.53
C PRO A 508 16.56 -33.90 27.04
N ILE A 509 16.41 -34.02 25.72
CA ILE A 509 15.17 -34.52 25.15
C ILE A 509 14.93 -35.96 25.64
N PRO A 510 13.76 -36.27 26.23
CA PRO A 510 13.48 -37.60 26.72
C PRO A 510 13.37 -38.60 25.55
N ALA A 511 13.72 -39.86 25.80
CA ALA A 511 13.55 -40.96 24.84
C ALA A 511 12.47 -41.95 25.36
N PRO A 512 11.35 -42.16 24.63
CA PRO A 512 10.98 -41.57 23.35
C PRO A 512 10.19 -40.25 23.49
N MET A 513 10.69 -39.17 22.90
CA MET A 513 9.87 -38.00 22.56
C MET A 513 9.48 -38.08 21.09
N LEU A 514 8.20 -37.92 20.78
CA LEU A 514 7.68 -37.89 19.41
C LEU A 514 7.30 -36.47 19.00
N LEU A 515 7.63 -36.09 17.77
CA LEU A 515 6.98 -34.97 17.09
C LEU A 515 5.83 -35.54 16.26
N LYS A 516 4.60 -35.14 16.58
CA LYS A 516 3.40 -35.48 15.82
C LYS A 516 3.00 -34.32 14.91
N VAL A 517 2.77 -34.66 13.64
CA VAL A 517 2.24 -33.74 12.64
C VAL A 517 1.06 -34.39 11.92
N LYS A 518 0.08 -33.58 11.54
CA LYS A 518 -1.08 -34.01 10.77
C LYS A 518 -1.11 -33.25 9.47
N LEU A 519 -1.33 -33.98 8.37
CA LEU A 519 -1.36 -33.42 7.03
C LEU A 519 -2.78 -33.50 6.47
N ALA A 520 -3.32 -32.35 6.06
CA ALA A 520 -4.64 -32.20 5.49
C ALA A 520 -4.55 -31.92 3.98
N GLU A 521 -5.32 -32.66 3.19
CA GLU A 521 -5.52 -32.42 1.78
C GLU A 521 -6.75 -31.54 1.60
N VAL A 522 -6.55 -30.33 1.06
CA VAL A 522 -7.63 -29.43 0.67
C VAL A 522 -7.87 -29.60 -0.83
N GLY A 523 -9.14 -29.76 -1.22
CA GLY A 523 -9.55 -30.04 -2.60
C GLY A 523 -8.97 -31.33 -3.20
N ALA A 524 -8.78 -31.33 -4.52
CA ALA A 524 -8.22 -32.42 -5.30
C ALA A 524 -6.69 -32.36 -5.34
N TYR A 525 -6.04 -32.34 -4.17
CA TYR A 525 -4.59 -32.30 -4.07
C TYR A 525 -3.94 -33.37 -4.98
N SER A 526 -2.96 -32.98 -5.79
CA SER A 526 -2.22 -33.90 -6.66
C SER A 526 -0.75 -33.48 -6.74
N LEU A 527 0.10 -34.42 -7.14
CA LEU A 527 1.51 -34.18 -7.40
C LEU A 527 1.88 -34.61 -8.82
N PRO A 528 2.77 -33.87 -9.51
CA PRO A 528 3.34 -34.32 -10.76
C PRO A 528 4.04 -35.69 -10.63
N ALA A 529 4.00 -36.49 -11.69
CA ALA A 529 4.73 -37.75 -11.73
C ALA A 529 6.25 -37.49 -11.69
N GLY A 530 6.98 -38.23 -10.85
CA GLY A 530 8.43 -38.08 -10.70
C GLY A 530 8.86 -36.82 -9.94
N GLN A 531 7.97 -36.22 -9.14
CA GLN A 531 8.30 -35.07 -8.31
C GLN A 531 9.46 -35.39 -7.36
N GLN A 532 10.49 -34.53 -7.40
CA GLN A 532 11.58 -34.53 -6.44
C GLN A 532 11.56 -33.24 -5.64
N ILE A 533 11.94 -33.33 -4.37
CA ILE A 533 12.11 -32.20 -3.48
C ILE A 533 13.50 -32.22 -2.86
N SER A 534 13.96 -31.06 -2.43
CA SER A 534 15.03 -30.90 -1.47
C SER A 534 14.45 -30.31 -0.19
N ALA A 535 15.06 -30.64 0.95
CA ALA A 535 14.71 -30.07 2.24
C ALA A 535 15.98 -29.55 2.92
N ALA A 536 15.88 -28.43 3.63
CA ALA A 536 16.93 -28.00 4.53
C ALA A 536 16.37 -27.48 5.85
N VAL A 537 17.18 -27.62 6.90
CA VAL A 537 16.92 -27.11 8.24
C VAL A 537 18.13 -26.32 8.72
N SER A 538 17.88 -25.24 9.44
CA SER A 538 18.89 -24.44 10.15
C SER A 538 18.41 -24.21 11.57
N ILE A 539 19.28 -24.47 12.53
CA ILE A 539 19.08 -24.22 13.96
C ILE A 539 20.25 -23.37 14.42
N THR A 540 19.98 -22.13 14.81
CA THR A 540 21.02 -21.17 15.19
C THR A 540 20.75 -20.65 16.60
N GLU A 541 21.77 -20.66 17.44
CA GLU A 541 21.72 -20.07 18.78
C GLU A 541 21.44 -18.56 18.68
N THR A 542 20.50 -18.05 19.48
CA THR A 542 20.16 -16.61 19.44
C THR A 542 20.78 -15.83 20.60
N ARG A 543 21.55 -16.48 21.47
CA ARG A 543 22.23 -15.82 22.59
C ARG A 543 23.28 -14.84 22.05
N ALA A 544 23.37 -13.65 22.65
CA ALA A 544 24.40 -12.68 22.31
C ALA A 544 25.81 -13.30 22.46
N GLY A 545 26.57 -13.30 21.36
CA GLY A 545 27.92 -13.89 21.29
C GLY A 545 27.96 -15.41 21.10
N GLY A 546 26.83 -16.11 21.12
CA GLY A 546 26.74 -17.53 20.77
C GLY A 546 26.92 -17.73 19.27
N GLN A 547 27.72 -18.72 18.89
CA GLN A 547 27.96 -19.11 17.49
C GLN A 547 27.47 -20.52 17.18
N GLY A 548 26.72 -21.14 18.10
CA GLY A 548 26.19 -22.48 17.93
C GLY A 548 25.24 -22.55 16.74
N GLU A 549 25.53 -23.43 15.80
CA GLU A 549 24.74 -23.58 14.59
C GLU A 549 24.73 -25.03 14.13
N LEU A 550 23.57 -25.49 13.68
CA LEU A 550 23.41 -26.74 12.97
C LEU A 550 22.56 -26.49 11.73
N GLN A 551 23.10 -26.84 10.57
CA GLN A 551 22.40 -26.79 9.31
C GLN A 551 22.45 -28.15 8.65
N ALA A 552 21.38 -28.60 8.02
CA ALA A 552 21.39 -29.82 7.26
C ALA A 552 20.54 -29.68 6.02
N TYR A 553 20.90 -30.39 4.96
CA TYR A 553 20.00 -30.58 3.83
C TYR A 553 19.97 -32.04 3.38
N ILE A 554 18.90 -32.36 2.66
CA ILE A 554 18.78 -33.56 1.83
C ILE A 554 18.25 -33.14 0.45
N ASP A 555 18.85 -33.67 -0.60
CA ASP A 555 18.54 -33.37 -2.00
C ASP A 555 18.13 -34.64 -2.75
N LYS A 556 17.27 -34.50 -3.76
CA LYS A 556 16.69 -35.60 -4.56
C LYS A 556 15.87 -36.61 -3.75
N VAL A 557 14.95 -36.09 -2.95
CA VAL A 557 13.94 -36.92 -2.28
C VAL A 557 12.74 -37.05 -3.21
N ASP A 558 12.44 -38.26 -3.64
CA ASP A 558 11.25 -38.54 -4.46
C ASP A 558 9.99 -38.47 -3.58
N VAL A 559 8.96 -37.81 -4.10
CA VAL A 559 7.67 -37.67 -3.42
C VAL A 559 6.56 -38.08 -4.38
N LYS A 560 5.68 -38.96 -3.91
CA LYS A 560 4.56 -39.47 -4.69
C LYS A 560 3.29 -39.47 -3.87
N LYS A 561 2.21 -38.95 -4.44
CA LYS A 561 0.87 -39.13 -3.88
C LYS A 561 0.35 -40.54 -4.18
N THR A 562 -0.12 -41.24 -3.16
CA THR A 562 -0.74 -42.57 -3.23
C THR A 562 -2.08 -42.56 -2.47
N ALA A 563 -2.84 -43.64 -2.55
CA ALA A 563 -4.08 -43.78 -1.76
C ALA A 563 -3.81 -43.85 -0.24
N ALA A 564 -2.59 -44.23 0.18
CA ALA A 564 -2.20 -44.29 1.59
C ALA A 564 -1.64 -42.96 2.13
N GLY A 565 -1.52 -41.94 1.27
CA GLY A 565 -0.96 -40.63 1.57
C GLY A 565 0.27 -40.31 0.73
N LEU A 566 1.24 -39.62 1.32
CA LEU A 566 2.46 -39.16 0.65
C LEU A 566 3.59 -40.17 0.84
N GLU A 567 3.94 -40.93 -0.20
CA GLU A 567 5.13 -41.76 -0.21
C GLU A 567 6.36 -40.88 -0.44
N ILE A 568 7.33 -41.00 0.46
CA ILE A 568 8.60 -40.28 0.43
C ILE A 568 9.70 -41.33 0.35
N SER A 569 10.54 -41.24 -0.67
CA SER A 569 11.69 -42.13 -0.81
C SER A 569 12.95 -41.36 -1.16
N VAL A 570 14.05 -41.72 -0.51
CA VAL A 570 15.35 -41.11 -0.78
C VAL A 570 16.06 -41.92 -1.87
N ALA A 571 16.33 -41.28 -3.01
CA ALA A 571 17.06 -41.93 -4.10
C ALA A 571 18.45 -42.39 -3.63
N THR A 572 18.97 -43.46 -4.22
CA THR A 572 20.34 -43.95 -3.91
C THR A 572 21.43 -42.94 -4.27
N ALA A 573 21.13 -42.01 -5.19
CA ALA A 573 22.00 -40.91 -5.59
C ALA A 573 21.67 -39.57 -4.89
N ALA A 574 20.89 -39.61 -3.80
CA ALA A 574 20.60 -38.43 -2.98
C ALA A 574 21.87 -37.91 -2.30
N SER A 575 21.88 -36.61 -2.00
CA SER A 575 22.94 -35.97 -1.22
C SER A 575 22.35 -35.49 0.10
N ALA A 576 22.99 -35.81 1.21
CA ALA A 576 22.55 -35.43 2.54
C ALA A 576 23.75 -35.04 3.41
N ILE A 577 23.80 -33.77 3.82
CA ILE A 577 24.92 -33.19 4.55
C ILE A 577 24.42 -32.50 5.82
N VAL A 578 25.15 -32.66 6.92
CA VAL A 578 25.02 -31.82 8.12
C VAL A 578 26.27 -30.97 8.27
N TYR A 579 26.07 -29.69 8.53
CA TYR A 579 27.07 -28.74 8.98
C TYR A 579 26.80 -28.35 10.43
N GLY A 580 27.83 -28.33 11.27
CA GLY A 580 27.72 -27.92 12.67
C GLY A 580 28.83 -26.98 13.10
N VAL A 581 28.51 -26.06 13.99
CA VAL A 581 29.41 -25.11 14.64
C VAL A 581 29.22 -25.19 16.15
N SER A 582 30.31 -25.26 16.92
CA SER A 582 30.25 -25.21 18.37
C SER A 582 29.75 -23.86 18.89
N GLY A 583 29.20 -23.84 20.11
CA GLY A 583 28.68 -22.60 20.72
C GLY A 583 29.72 -21.46 20.81
N ASP A 584 31.01 -21.81 20.89
CA ASP A 584 32.13 -20.87 20.90
C ASP A 584 32.74 -20.58 19.51
N GLY A 585 32.21 -21.18 18.44
CA GLY A 585 32.64 -20.97 17.06
C GLY A 585 33.90 -21.72 16.63
N LYS A 586 34.60 -22.38 17.56
CA LYS A 586 35.96 -22.90 17.31
C LYS A 586 35.98 -24.23 16.57
N LYS A 587 34.97 -25.08 16.74
CA LYS A 587 34.85 -26.37 16.06
C LYS A 587 33.78 -26.28 15.00
N LYS A 588 34.14 -26.66 13.78
CA LYS A 588 33.24 -26.77 12.64
C LYS A 588 33.36 -28.16 12.04
N ALA A 589 32.25 -28.75 11.65
CA ALA A 589 32.23 -30.07 11.02
C ALA A 589 31.24 -30.09 9.87
N VAL A 590 31.62 -30.77 8.80
CA VAL A 590 30.72 -31.18 7.72
C VAL A 590 30.69 -32.70 7.71
N ILE A 591 29.50 -33.28 7.77
CA ILE A 591 29.29 -34.72 7.82
C ILE A 591 28.39 -35.10 6.65
N ASP A 592 28.91 -35.94 5.76
CA ASP A 592 28.10 -36.60 4.73
C ASP A 592 27.44 -37.84 5.32
N PHE A 593 26.11 -37.86 5.26
CA PHE A 593 25.29 -38.99 5.71
C PHE A 593 24.39 -39.54 4.60
N SER A 594 24.68 -39.21 3.34
CA SER A 594 23.92 -39.66 2.16
C SER A 594 23.72 -41.18 2.15
N GLY A 595 24.77 -41.94 2.49
CA GLY A 595 24.68 -43.41 2.57
C GLY A 595 23.76 -43.94 3.67
N SER A 596 23.51 -43.17 4.74
CA SER A 596 22.60 -43.56 5.82
C SER A 596 21.13 -43.34 5.49
N VAL A 597 20.84 -42.44 4.55
CA VAL A 597 19.48 -42.14 4.10
C VAL A 597 19.14 -42.78 2.76
N ALA A 598 20.12 -43.25 2.00
CA ALA A 598 19.92 -43.89 0.70
C ALA A 598 18.92 -45.05 0.79
N GLY A 599 17.86 -45.00 -0.02
CA GLY A 599 16.83 -46.04 -0.08
C GLY A 599 15.83 -46.03 1.08
N VAL A 600 15.94 -45.11 2.04
CA VAL A 600 14.92 -44.93 3.08
C VAL A 600 13.59 -44.57 2.43
N LYS A 601 12.53 -45.28 2.81
CA LYS A 601 11.16 -45.03 2.38
C LYS A 601 10.25 -44.85 3.57
N ASN A 602 9.38 -43.86 3.49
CA ASN A 602 8.33 -43.64 4.47
C ASN A 602 7.03 -43.22 3.77
N THR A 603 5.89 -43.47 4.40
CA THR A 603 4.60 -42.99 3.91
C THR A 603 3.99 -42.11 4.98
N LEU A 604 3.78 -40.84 4.66
CA LEU A 604 3.06 -39.93 5.51
C LEU A 604 1.57 -40.06 5.22
N ALA A 605 0.80 -40.44 6.23
CA ALA A 605 -0.64 -40.42 6.12
C ALA A 605 -1.13 -38.98 5.91
N THR A 606 -2.08 -38.80 5.00
CA THR A 606 -2.79 -37.55 4.74
C THR A 606 -4.29 -37.80 4.91
N ALA A 607 -5.09 -36.75 5.15
CA ALA A 607 -6.55 -36.87 5.27
C ALA A 607 -7.24 -35.71 4.54
N THR A 608 -8.42 -35.94 3.95
CA THR A 608 -9.22 -34.86 3.35
C THR A 608 -9.68 -33.88 4.42
N ALA A 609 -9.56 -32.58 4.17
CA ALA A 609 -10.01 -31.50 5.04
C ALA A 609 -11.55 -31.43 5.10
N THR A 610 -12.18 -32.32 5.85
CA THR A 610 -13.58 -32.17 6.30
C THR A 610 -13.56 -31.82 7.79
N ALA A 611 -14.38 -30.86 8.19
CA ALA A 611 -14.24 -30.02 9.38
C ALA A 611 -14.20 -30.71 10.78
N THR A 612 -14.12 -32.04 10.87
CA THR A 612 -13.93 -32.77 12.12
C THR A 612 -13.18 -34.11 11.94
N ALA A 613 -12.32 -34.26 10.94
CA ALA A 613 -11.65 -35.54 10.67
C ALA A 613 -10.47 -35.82 11.64
N SER A 614 -10.71 -36.72 12.60
CA SER A 614 -9.67 -37.41 13.37
C SER A 614 -9.01 -38.50 12.51
N GLY A 615 -7.94 -38.18 11.78
CA GLY A 615 -7.18 -39.17 11.02
C GLY A 615 -5.86 -38.59 10.48
N SER A 616 -4.83 -39.43 10.36
CA SER A 616 -3.53 -39.10 9.71
C SER A 616 -2.48 -38.35 10.55
N SER A 617 -2.24 -38.83 11.78
CA SER A 617 -1.08 -38.39 12.58
C SER A 617 0.18 -39.13 12.18
N ASN A 618 1.20 -38.39 11.77
CA ASN A 618 2.54 -38.87 11.47
C ASN A 618 3.45 -38.60 12.66
N SER A 619 4.22 -39.60 13.10
CA SER A 619 5.10 -39.48 14.27
C SER A 619 6.56 -39.59 13.86
N ILE A 620 7.37 -38.63 14.31
CA ILE A 620 8.83 -38.63 14.15
C ILE A 620 9.44 -38.90 15.52
N VAL A 621 10.26 -39.94 15.63
CA VAL A 621 10.88 -40.36 16.91
C VAL A 621 12.12 -39.50 17.20
N LEU A 622 11.91 -38.27 17.68
CA LEU A 622 12.99 -37.32 17.94
C LEU A 622 13.92 -37.79 19.06
N GLY A 623 13.37 -38.28 20.17
CA GLY A 623 14.16 -38.57 21.37
C GLY A 623 15.26 -39.61 21.16
N ASN A 624 14.94 -40.71 20.48
CA ASN A 624 15.92 -41.76 20.20
C ASN A 624 16.99 -41.29 19.21
N VAL A 625 16.61 -40.52 18.18
CA VAL A 625 17.54 -39.99 17.17
C VAL A 625 18.51 -39.00 17.82
N ILE A 626 18.00 -38.10 18.65
CA ILE A 626 18.80 -37.09 19.33
C ILE A 626 19.70 -37.74 20.38
N GLN A 627 19.21 -38.70 21.15
CA GLN A 627 20.04 -39.42 22.12
C GLN A 627 21.16 -40.23 21.44
N TYR A 628 20.85 -40.86 20.30
CA TYR A 628 21.87 -41.53 19.49
C TYR A 628 22.93 -40.54 19.00
N ALA A 629 22.52 -39.38 18.48
CA ALA A 629 23.44 -38.33 18.03
C ALA A 629 24.32 -37.81 19.19
N ILE A 630 23.72 -37.52 20.35
CA ILE A 630 24.44 -37.11 21.56
C ILE A 630 25.52 -38.14 21.93
N ASN A 631 25.17 -39.42 21.96
CA ASN A 631 26.10 -40.50 22.30
C ASN A 631 27.25 -40.63 21.29
N LYS A 632 27.05 -40.21 20.02
CA LYS A 632 28.08 -40.24 18.99
C LYS A 632 29.03 -39.05 19.03
N VAL A 633 28.56 -37.90 19.50
CA VAL A 633 29.36 -36.65 19.52
C VAL A 633 29.86 -36.27 20.92
N SER A 634 29.43 -36.96 21.98
CA SER A 634 29.76 -36.60 23.38
C SER A 634 31.25 -36.57 23.69
N ASN A 635 32.08 -37.30 22.93
CA ASN A 635 33.54 -37.28 23.08
C ASN A 635 34.18 -36.02 22.44
N ASP A 636 33.50 -35.39 21.48
CA ASP A 636 34.00 -34.24 20.70
C ASP A 636 33.34 -32.91 21.11
N PHE A 637 32.19 -32.98 21.77
CA PHE A 637 31.38 -31.85 22.26
C PHE A 637 31.13 -31.96 23.77
N THR A 638 32.03 -31.38 24.57
CA THR A 638 31.80 -31.24 26.03
C THR A 638 30.63 -30.29 26.28
N GLY A 639 29.71 -30.67 27.18
CA GLY A 639 28.62 -29.78 27.61
C GLY A 639 27.33 -29.83 26.78
N ILE A 640 27.14 -30.81 25.89
CA ILE A 640 25.88 -30.96 25.12
C ILE A 640 24.63 -31.05 26.01
N HIS A 641 24.74 -31.65 27.20
CA HIS A 641 23.64 -31.69 28.18
C HIS A 641 23.38 -30.35 28.89
N ALA A 642 24.29 -29.38 28.78
CA ALA A 642 24.17 -28.04 29.35
C ALA A 642 23.57 -27.02 28.37
N LEU A 643 23.20 -27.41 27.14
CA LEU A 643 22.54 -26.53 26.17
C LEU A 643 21.22 -26.00 26.75
N ARG A 644 21.08 -24.69 26.83
CA ARG A 644 19.89 -24.00 27.32
C ARG A 644 19.65 -22.74 26.50
N GLY A 645 18.42 -22.24 26.56
CA GLY A 645 18.06 -20.96 25.96
C GLY A 645 17.43 -21.10 24.59
N LYS A 646 17.38 -19.98 23.88
CA LYS A 646 16.57 -19.79 22.67
C LYS A 646 17.39 -20.05 21.40
N TYR A 647 16.79 -20.77 20.47
CA TYR A 647 17.33 -21.10 19.16
C TYR A 647 16.33 -20.71 18.09
N LYS A 648 16.82 -20.12 17.00
CA LYS A 648 16.04 -19.88 15.79
C LYS A 648 16.07 -21.14 14.96
N VAL A 649 14.90 -21.62 14.55
CA VAL A 649 14.74 -22.80 13.70
C VAL A 649 14.11 -22.37 12.39
N SER A 650 14.77 -22.70 11.29
CA SER A 650 14.30 -22.43 9.92
C SER A 650 14.24 -23.73 9.15
N ILE A 651 13.13 -23.98 8.44
CA ILE A 651 12.91 -25.19 7.64
C ILE A 651 12.44 -24.75 6.26
N VAL A 652 13.01 -25.32 5.20
CA VAL A 652 12.63 -25.06 3.81
C VAL A 652 12.42 -26.36 3.06
N LEU A 653 11.39 -26.38 2.20
CA LEU A 653 11.07 -27.47 1.28
C LEU A 653 10.91 -26.89 -0.12
N THR A 654 11.50 -27.55 -1.12
CA THR A 654 11.30 -27.18 -2.53
C THR A 654 10.06 -27.87 -3.08
N ASP A 655 9.35 -27.20 -3.99
CA ASP A 655 8.39 -27.79 -4.94
C ASP A 655 7.29 -28.69 -4.35
N LEU A 656 7.01 -28.57 -3.06
CA LEU A 656 5.85 -29.15 -2.39
C LEU A 656 4.84 -28.02 -2.13
N PRO A 657 3.57 -28.13 -2.60
CA PRO A 657 2.57 -27.07 -2.44
C PRO A 657 1.99 -27.06 -1.00
N LEU A 658 2.87 -26.94 -0.01
CA LEU A 658 2.51 -26.85 1.41
C LEU A 658 2.04 -25.43 1.74
N ARG A 659 0.90 -25.34 2.41
CA ARG A 659 0.24 -24.09 2.79
C ARG A 659 -0.23 -24.12 4.24
N LYS A 660 -0.61 -22.94 4.73
CA LYS A 660 -1.36 -22.81 5.97
C LYS A 660 -2.75 -23.43 5.84
N ALA A 661 -3.39 -23.74 6.95
CA ALA A 661 -4.74 -24.29 6.97
C ALA A 661 -5.75 -23.40 6.22
N ASP A 662 -5.58 -22.07 6.30
CA ASP A 662 -6.39 -21.07 5.59
C ASP A 662 -6.08 -20.92 4.08
N GLY A 663 -5.16 -21.72 3.54
CA GLY A 663 -4.71 -21.66 2.14
C GLY A 663 -3.66 -20.59 1.86
N GLY A 664 -3.28 -19.80 2.87
CA GLY A 664 -2.20 -18.85 2.84
C GLY A 664 -0.86 -19.52 2.54
N GLN A 665 -0.02 -18.84 1.74
CA GLN A 665 1.31 -19.37 1.44
C GLN A 665 2.23 -19.29 2.65
N LEU A 666 3.10 -20.30 2.78
CA LEU A 666 4.28 -20.19 3.62
C LEU A 666 5.28 -19.19 3.00
N PRO A 667 6.10 -18.49 3.82
CA PRO A 667 7.10 -17.56 3.32
C PRO A 667 8.13 -18.26 2.43
N GLY A 668 8.64 -17.54 1.43
CA GLY A 668 9.82 -17.95 0.69
C GLY A 668 11.05 -17.89 1.59
N LEU A 669 11.88 -18.93 1.55
CA LEU A 669 13.07 -19.03 2.38
C LEU A 669 14.20 -19.68 1.57
N THR A 670 15.43 -19.25 1.83
CA THR A 670 16.64 -19.91 1.36
C THR A 670 17.51 -20.26 2.56
N ILE A 671 17.90 -21.53 2.66
CA ILE A 671 18.91 -21.98 3.61
C ILE A 671 20.13 -22.42 2.79
N THR A 672 21.28 -21.79 3.04
CA THR A 672 22.54 -22.12 2.37
C THR A 672 23.39 -22.97 3.31
N VAL A 673 23.43 -24.28 3.06
CA VAL A 673 24.13 -25.23 3.93
C VAL A 673 25.58 -25.41 3.46
N PRO A 674 26.59 -25.17 4.31
CA PRO A 674 27.98 -25.51 4.00
C PRO A 674 28.18 -26.99 3.72
N THR A 675 28.90 -27.30 2.64
CA THR A 675 29.14 -28.66 2.15
C THR A 675 30.60 -29.08 2.17
N ALA A 676 31.52 -28.15 2.39
CA ALA A 676 32.94 -28.46 2.56
C ALA A 676 33.63 -27.38 3.39
N LEU A 677 34.70 -27.80 4.07
CA LEU A 677 35.64 -26.91 4.74
C LEU A 677 37.00 -27.01 4.03
N ASP A 678 37.75 -25.92 4.00
CA ASP A 678 39.17 -25.97 3.61
C ASP A 678 40.05 -26.49 4.76
N SER A 679 41.36 -26.61 4.52
CA SER A 679 42.33 -27.07 5.53
C SER A 679 42.47 -26.11 6.72
N GLY A 680 42.01 -24.86 6.60
CA GLY A 680 41.95 -23.87 7.67
C GLY A 680 40.62 -23.89 8.45
N GLY A 681 39.67 -24.74 8.07
CA GLY A 681 38.34 -24.82 8.70
C GLY A 681 37.36 -23.73 8.24
N ALA A 682 37.68 -22.96 7.21
CA ALA A 682 36.74 -22.02 6.59
C ALA A 682 35.84 -22.76 5.60
N VAL A 683 34.63 -22.23 5.38
CA VAL A 683 33.67 -22.82 4.44
C VAL A 683 34.18 -22.63 3.01
N SER A 684 34.38 -23.73 2.29
CA SER A 684 34.90 -23.73 0.91
C SER A 684 33.84 -24.06 -0.14
N ALA A 685 32.73 -24.68 0.26
CA ALA A 685 31.58 -24.94 -0.61
C ALA A 685 30.26 -24.87 0.18
N SER A 686 29.16 -24.59 -0.50
CA SER A 686 27.82 -24.58 0.09
C SER A 686 26.74 -24.93 -0.94
N LYS A 687 25.59 -25.40 -0.46
CA LYS A 687 24.41 -25.72 -1.25
C LYS A 687 23.23 -24.85 -0.79
N PRO A 688 22.72 -23.93 -1.63
CA PRO A 688 21.47 -23.24 -1.35
C PRO A 688 20.28 -24.18 -1.60
N VAL A 689 19.35 -24.20 -0.66
CA VAL A 689 18.02 -24.81 -0.82
C VAL A 689 17.00 -23.70 -0.67
N SER A 690 16.31 -23.38 -1.77
CA SER A 690 15.35 -22.28 -1.86
C SER A 690 13.96 -22.84 -2.12
N GLY A 691 12.99 -22.45 -1.30
CA GLY A 691 11.64 -22.97 -1.39
C GLY A 691 10.70 -22.25 -0.44
N ARG A 692 9.62 -22.93 -0.08
CA ARG A 692 8.63 -22.43 0.89
C ARG A 692 8.95 -23.06 2.25
N GLY A 693 8.81 -22.29 3.32
CA GLY A 693 9.35 -22.72 4.60
C GLY A 693 8.77 -22.03 5.82
N LEU A 694 9.32 -22.37 6.97
CA LEU A 694 8.93 -21.86 8.27
C LEU A 694 10.16 -21.31 8.98
N VAL A 695 9.96 -20.22 9.71
CA VAL A 695 10.97 -19.65 10.60
C VAL A 695 10.30 -19.44 11.94
N GLY A 696 10.87 -20.02 12.98
CA GLY A 696 10.37 -19.88 14.34
C GLY A 696 11.47 -20.08 15.37
N TYR A 697 11.07 -20.28 16.61
CA TYR A 697 11.96 -20.35 17.75
C TYR A 697 11.60 -21.51 18.66
N ILE A 698 12.64 -22.14 19.22
CA ILE A 698 12.53 -23.10 20.31
C ILE A 698 13.32 -22.57 21.51
N THR A 699 12.86 -22.89 22.70
CA THR A 699 13.58 -22.64 23.95
C THR A 699 13.81 -23.96 24.64
N LEU A 700 15.09 -24.33 24.82
CA LEU A 700 15.48 -25.52 25.56
C LEU A 700 15.39 -25.25 27.06
N THR A 701 14.55 -26.03 27.75
CA THR A 701 14.27 -25.91 29.19
C THR A 701 14.61 -27.22 29.93
N ASP A 702 14.83 -27.16 31.25
CA ASP A 702 15.02 -28.35 32.08
C ASP A 702 13.81 -29.29 32.12
#